data_AF-A0A6I3CRS1-F1
#
_entry.id   AF-A0A6I3CRS1-F1
#
_cell.length_a   1.000
_cell.length_b   1.000
_cell.length_c   1.000
_cell.angle_alpha   90.00
_cell.angle_beta   90.00
_cell.angle_gamma   90.00
#
_symmetry.space_group_name_H-M   'P 1'
#
loop_
_entity.id
_entity.type
_entity.pdbx_description
1 polymer ?
#
loop_
_entity_poly.entity_id
_entity_poly.type
_entity_poly.pdbx_seq_one_letter_code
_entity_poly.pdbx_strand_id
1 'polypeptide(L)'
;MSQDSFKAKSTLDVAGKQFQIFDINKLAGTATLPFSLKILLENLLRTEDGANITASQISALANWNPDSEPDTEIQFTPARVIMQDFTGVPCIVDLATMREAIVDLGGDPAKVNPLAPAELVIDHSVIADVFGTKDSFSQNTDIEYERNQERYRFLRWGQSAFDEFKVVPPGTGIVHQVNIEYLARVVMVREVAGEIRAYPDTVVGTDSHTTMVNGLGVLGWGVGGIEAEAALLGQPVSMLIPRVVGFKLSGSLPTGTTATDLVLTITEMLRKHGVVGKFVEFYGPGVTALPMANRATIGNMSPEYGSTCAIFPIDEETLRYLKLTGRQQNEIALVEAYAKRQGIWHDPSLTPRFSESLELDLGVVVPSIAGPKRPQDRVSLTDAKSSFGKSLPSYLSDKTNQKPVAFKRNGKESAISNGAVVIASITSCTNTSNPSVMIGAGLLAKKAVEKGLSSKPWVKTTLAPGSKVVTDYYDKSGLTEYLEKLGFNLVGYGCVTCIGNSGPLPIEISKVINDNDLAVTAVLSGNRNFEGRISPDVKMNYLASPPLVVAYALAGTMDHNFDTDPLGQDSNGNPVFLKDIWPTPSEIQAVIDSSISSDMFTKDYASVFEGDHRWQSLSTPTGKVFEWDAESTYVRKPPYFDGMPRNPKPVTDISGARVLAILGDSVTT
;
A
#
# COMPACT_ATOMS: atom_id res chain seq x y z
N MET A 1 31.20 10.64 7.71
CA MET A 1 30.60 11.98 7.85
C MET A 1 30.59 12.62 6.47
N SER A 2 29.59 13.46 6.15
CA SER A 2 29.57 14.16 4.86
C SER A 2 30.82 15.01 4.68
N GLN A 3 31.44 14.95 3.49
CA GLN A 3 32.56 15.82 3.13
C GLN A 3 32.13 17.28 2.97
N ASP A 4 30.84 17.54 2.70
CA ASP A 4 30.24 18.86 2.56
C ASP A 4 30.97 19.75 1.54
N SER A 5 31.32 19.17 0.38
CA SER A 5 32.10 19.84 -0.67
C SER A 5 31.46 21.14 -1.17
N PHE A 6 30.15 21.30 -1.00
CA PHE A 6 29.36 22.45 -1.42
C PHE A 6 29.06 23.46 -0.31
N LYS A 7 29.56 23.23 0.92
CA LYS A 7 29.23 24.05 2.11
C LYS A 7 27.72 24.19 2.30
N ALA A 8 27.00 23.07 2.10
CA ALA A 8 25.57 22.96 2.22
C ALA A 8 25.13 22.85 3.69
N LYS A 9 26.01 22.43 4.60
CA LYS A 9 25.71 22.35 6.03
C LYS A 9 25.26 23.71 6.58
N SER A 10 24.10 23.73 7.22
CA SER A 10 23.49 24.89 7.84
C SER A 10 22.75 24.49 9.13
N THR A 11 22.35 25.49 9.92
CA THR A 11 21.48 25.31 11.08
C THR A 11 20.08 25.79 10.75
N LEU A 12 19.08 25.09 11.29
CA LEU A 12 17.67 25.47 11.29
C LEU A 12 17.16 25.49 12.73
N ASP A 13 16.68 26.65 13.18
CA ASP A 13 16.06 26.82 14.50
C ASP A 13 14.55 26.64 14.40
N VAL A 14 13.99 25.66 15.12
CA VAL A 14 12.54 25.44 15.19
C VAL A 14 12.13 25.14 16.63
N ALA A 15 11.14 25.87 17.14
CA ALA A 15 10.58 25.67 18.49
C ALA A 15 11.65 25.58 19.60
N GLY A 16 12.71 26.38 19.51
CA GLY A 16 13.80 26.43 20.49
C GLY A 16 14.81 25.27 20.40
N LYS A 17 14.75 24.43 19.36
CA LYS A 17 15.74 23.40 19.05
C LYS A 17 16.51 23.75 17.78
N GLN A 18 17.82 23.50 17.80
CA GLN A 18 18.69 23.62 16.64
C GLN A 18 18.82 22.28 15.94
N PHE A 19 18.64 22.31 14.62
CA PHE A 19 18.82 21.16 13.75
C PHE A 19 19.91 21.46 12.72
N GLN A 20 20.89 20.57 12.61
CA GLN A 20 21.78 20.53 11.47
C GLN A 20 20.99 20.09 10.23
N ILE A 21 21.12 20.81 9.14
CA ILE A 21 20.53 20.48 7.83
C ILE A 21 21.58 20.62 6.72
N PHE A 22 21.31 20.01 5.56
CA PHE A 22 22.07 20.23 4.33
C PHE A 22 21.19 21.01 3.36
N ASP A 23 21.43 22.31 3.27
CA ASP A 23 20.60 23.28 2.55
C ASP A 23 20.86 23.23 1.03
N ILE A 24 19.90 22.70 0.28
CA ILE A 24 20.05 22.51 -1.17
C ILE A 24 20.11 23.84 -1.93
N ASN A 25 19.64 24.95 -1.35
CA ASN A 25 19.63 26.25 -2.00
C ASN A 25 21.03 26.87 -2.14
N LYS A 26 22.06 26.23 -1.55
CA LYS A 26 23.47 26.62 -1.76
C LYS A 26 23.98 26.28 -3.16
N LEU A 27 23.29 25.40 -3.88
CA LEU A 27 23.60 25.04 -5.25
C LEU A 27 22.69 25.82 -6.21
N ALA A 28 23.26 26.29 -7.32
CA ALA A 28 22.49 26.94 -8.38
C ALA A 28 21.56 25.94 -9.10
N GLY A 29 20.46 26.43 -9.66
CA GLY A 29 19.53 25.60 -10.44
C GLY A 29 18.60 24.72 -9.61
N THR A 30 18.69 24.71 -8.28
CA THR A 30 17.82 23.86 -7.44
C THR A 30 16.37 24.36 -7.35
N ALA A 31 16.13 25.67 -7.53
CA ALA A 31 14.81 26.27 -7.42
C ALA A 31 13.76 25.61 -8.34
N THR A 32 14.13 25.31 -9.59
CA THR A 32 13.22 24.72 -10.59
C THR A 32 13.33 23.20 -10.69
N LEU A 33 14.13 22.52 -9.86
CA LEU A 33 14.15 21.04 -9.82
C LEU A 33 12.78 20.49 -9.37
N PRO A 34 12.37 19.33 -9.90
CA PRO A 34 11.27 18.55 -9.32
C PRO A 34 11.47 18.29 -7.82
N PHE A 35 10.37 18.29 -7.07
CA PHE A 35 10.33 17.98 -5.63
C PHE A 35 11.05 16.67 -5.29
N SER A 36 10.80 15.63 -6.08
CA SER A 36 11.46 14.33 -5.93
C SER A 36 12.99 14.40 -6.09
N LEU A 37 13.49 15.16 -7.07
CA LEU A 37 14.93 15.33 -7.28
C LEU A 37 15.57 16.23 -6.22
N LYS A 38 14.83 17.17 -5.64
CA LYS A 38 15.31 17.95 -4.47
C LYS A 38 15.55 17.06 -3.26
N ILE A 39 14.68 16.06 -3.02
CA ILE A 39 14.88 15.06 -1.95
C ILE A 39 16.13 14.21 -2.23
N LEU A 40 16.33 13.74 -3.47
CA LEU A 40 17.54 13.01 -3.83
C LEU A 40 18.80 13.88 -3.67
N LEU A 41 18.73 15.17 -4.02
CA LEU A 41 19.86 16.09 -3.88
C LEU A 41 20.24 16.33 -2.42
N GLU A 42 19.26 16.53 -1.53
CA GLU A 42 19.50 16.58 -0.09
C GLU A 42 20.21 15.31 0.40
N ASN A 43 19.73 14.14 -0.08
CA ASN A 43 20.29 12.86 0.30
C ASN A 43 21.78 12.80 -0.03
N LEU A 44 22.15 13.05 -1.30
CA LEU A 44 23.55 13.00 -1.74
C LEU A 44 24.44 14.01 -0.99
N LEU A 45 23.95 15.22 -0.71
CA LEU A 45 24.70 16.22 0.07
C LEU A 45 24.97 15.73 1.50
N ARG A 46 23.95 15.17 2.15
CA ARG A 46 24.04 14.69 3.53
C ARG A 46 24.89 13.43 3.68
N THR A 47 24.99 12.61 2.62
CA THR A 47 25.69 11.31 2.65
C THR A 47 26.97 11.26 1.81
N GLU A 48 27.46 12.39 1.31
CA GLU A 48 28.73 12.49 0.56
C GLU A 48 29.91 11.86 1.31
N ASP A 49 30.47 10.77 0.78
CA ASP A 49 31.63 10.08 1.37
C ASP A 49 32.92 10.21 0.53
N GLY A 50 32.80 10.72 -0.71
CA GLY A 50 33.88 10.87 -1.68
C GLY A 50 34.33 9.57 -2.36
N ALA A 51 33.61 8.47 -2.13
CA ALA A 51 33.88 7.17 -2.73
C ALA A 51 32.63 6.65 -3.47
N ASN A 52 31.56 6.35 -2.73
CA ASN A 52 30.29 5.92 -3.30
C ASN A 52 29.45 7.12 -3.74
N ILE A 53 29.51 8.22 -2.97
CA ILE A 53 28.77 9.45 -3.22
C ILE A 53 29.77 10.59 -3.37
N THR A 54 29.84 11.13 -4.59
CA THR A 54 30.87 12.09 -5.00
C THR A 54 30.30 13.46 -5.32
N ALA A 55 31.14 14.50 -5.24
CA ALA A 55 30.79 15.85 -5.66
C ALA A 55 30.32 15.94 -7.14
N SER A 56 30.81 15.02 -8.00
CA SER A 56 30.40 14.94 -9.40
C SER A 56 28.94 14.51 -9.53
N GLN A 57 28.51 13.49 -8.78
CA GLN A 57 27.12 13.02 -8.77
C GLN A 57 26.17 14.09 -8.22
N ILE A 58 26.57 14.79 -7.14
CA ILE A 58 25.81 15.91 -6.58
C ILE A 58 25.64 17.02 -7.63
N SER A 59 26.71 17.37 -8.34
CA SER A 59 26.67 18.40 -9.40
C SER A 59 25.79 17.98 -10.58
N ALA A 60 25.84 16.70 -10.97
CA ALA A 60 25.03 16.17 -12.05
C ALA A 60 23.53 16.26 -11.72
N LEU A 61 23.15 15.91 -10.50
CA LEU A 61 21.75 16.00 -10.06
C LEU A 61 21.28 17.45 -9.90
N ALA A 62 22.11 18.34 -9.35
CA ALA A 62 21.76 19.77 -9.21
C ALA A 62 21.52 20.44 -10.58
N ASN A 63 22.32 20.08 -11.58
CA ASN A 63 22.24 20.58 -12.95
C ASN A 63 21.42 19.67 -13.87
N TRP A 64 20.54 18.84 -13.31
CA TRP A 64 19.77 17.86 -14.08
C TRP A 64 19.00 18.51 -15.23
N ASN A 65 19.16 17.91 -16.42
CA ASN A 65 18.56 18.32 -17.67
C ASN A 65 17.35 17.41 -18.00
N PRO A 66 16.12 17.96 -18.06
CA PRO A 66 14.91 17.17 -18.31
C PRO A 66 14.88 16.44 -19.67
N ASP A 67 15.62 16.95 -20.66
CA ASP A 67 15.66 16.39 -22.03
C ASP A 67 16.67 15.25 -22.20
N SER A 68 17.48 14.96 -21.17
CA SER A 68 18.50 13.91 -21.24
C SER A 68 17.94 12.54 -20.88
N GLU A 69 18.41 11.51 -21.59
CA GLU A 69 18.17 10.13 -21.17
C GLU A 69 19.03 9.79 -19.95
N PRO A 70 18.54 8.95 -19.02
CA PRO A 70 19.31 8.55 -17.84
C PRO A 70 20.60 7.80 -18.21
N ASP A 71 21.75 8.42 -17.94
CA ASP A 71 23.08 7.84 -18.17
C ASP A 71 23.99 7.90 -16.92
N THR A 72 23.58 8.68 -15.93
CA THR A 72 24.37 8.98 -14.73
C THR A 72 23.83 8.21 -13.53
N GLU A 73 24.68 7.38 -12.94
CA GLU A 73 24.37 6.62 -11.73
C GLU A 73 24.64 7.44 -10.45
N ILE A 74 23.69 7.38 -9.52
CA ILE A 74 23.78 7.94 -8.17
C ILE A 74 23.57 6.84 -7.12
N GLN A 75 24.12 7.10 -5.93
CA GLN A 75 24.06 6.19 -4.79
C GLN A 75 23.14 6.80 -3.72
N PHE A 76 21.93 6.26 -3.60
CA PHE A 76 20.87 6.76 -2.72
C PHE A 76 20.87 6.02 -1.37
N THR A 77 20.92 6.74 -0.26
CA THR A 77 20.88 6.14 1.09
C THR A 77 19.52 6.38 1.72
N PRO A 78 18.57 5.41 1.73
CA PRO A 78 17.25 5.62 2.31
C PRO A 78 17.34 5.96 3.81
N ALA A 79 16.38 6.75 4.32
CA ALA A 79 16.36 7.14 5.72
C ALA A 79 15.93 6.00 6.65
N ARG A 80 15.12 5.06 6.14
CA ARG A 80 14.60 3.88 6.82
C ARG A 80 14.17 2.80 5.82
N VAL A 81 13.90 1.62 6.33
CA VAL A 81 13.36 0.49 5.56
C VAL A 81 12.06 0.00 6.20
N ILE A 82 11.06 -0.29 5.37
CA ILE A 82 9.79 -0.89 5.84
C ILE A 82 9.58 -2.27 5.22
N MET A 83 9.07 -3.21 6.01
CA MET A 83 8.85 -4.59 5.58
C MET A 83 7.45 -5.07 5.99
N GLN A 84 7.01 -6.14 5.35
CA GLN A 84 5.88 -6.96 5.76
C GLN A 84 6.34 -8.40 6.01
N ASP A 85 5.52 -9.26 6.60
CA ASP A 85 5.97 -10.57 7.10
C ASP A 85 6.28 -11.63 6.02
N PHE A 86 5.73 -11.54 4.81
CA PHE A 86 6.07 -12.46 3.71
C PHE A 86 7.49 -12.25 3.19
N THR A 87 7.91 -11.00 3.04
CA THR A 87 9.26 -10.66 2.54
C THR A 87 10.24 -10.34 3.67
N GLY A 88 9.75 -9.95 4.83
CA GLY A 88 10.57 -9.67 6.00
C GLY A 88 11.08 -10.92 6.70
N VAL A 89 10.33 -12.03 6.70
CA VAL A 89 10.86 -13.32 7.19
C VAL A 89 12.14 -13.71 6.44
N PRO A 90 12.18 -13.78 5.09
CA PRO A 90 13.42 -14.08 4.38
C PRO A 90 14.51 -13.03 4.61
N CYS A 91 14.19 -11.73 4.70
CA CYS A 91 15.22 -10.73 5.04
C CYS A 91 15.88 -10.97 6.40
N ILE A 92 15.10 -11.33 7.42
CA ILE A 92 15.65 -11.64 8.76
C ILE A 92 16.41 -12.97 8.75
N VAL A 93 16.01 -13.95 7.93
CA VAL A 93 16.78 -15.19 7.66
C VAL A 93 18.13 -14.85 7.06
N ASP A 94 18.18 -13.94 6.10
CA ASP A 94 19.41 -13.55 5.42
C ASP A 94 20.37 -12.83 6.37
N LEU A 95 19.87 -11.89 7.18
CA LEU A 95 20.67 -11.26 8.25
C LEU A 95 21.17 -12.27 9.30
N ALA A 96 20.33 -13.24 9.71
CA ALA A 96 20.73 -14.29 10.64
C ALA A 96 21.85 -15.16 10.05
N THR A 97 21.75 -15.50 8.77
CA THR A 97 22.73 -16.32 8.06
C THR A 97 24.03 -15.54 7.83
N MET A 98 23.95 -14.24 7.54
CA MET A 98 25.11 -13.36 7.45
C MET A 98 25.87 -13.27 8.79
N ARG A 99 25.16 -13.25 9.94
CA ARG A 99 25.82 -13.29 11.26
C ARG A 99 26.66 -14.53 11.44
N GLU A 100 26.14 -15.69 11.06
CA GLU A 100 26.89 -16.94 11.11
C GLU A 100 28.09 -16.93 10.16
N ALA A 101 27.91 -16.46 8.93
CA ALA A 101 29.00 -16.35 7.98
C ALA A 101 30.13 -15.45 8.52
N ILE A 102 29.81 -14.34 9.19
CA ILE A 102 30.82 -13.51 9.86
C ILE A 102 31.54 -14.27 10.98
N VAL A 103 30.81 -15.05 11.79
CA VAL A 103 31.40 -15.87 12.85
C VAL A 103 32.34 -16.93 12.27
N ASP A 104 31.92 -17.64 11.23
CA ASP A 104 32.73 -18.66 10.55
C ASP A 104 34.01 -18.07 9.96
N LEU A 105 33.98 -16.80 9.54
CA LEU A 105 35.14 -16.04 9.07
C LEU A 105 35.98 -15.40 10.21
N GLY A 106 35.62 -15.66 11.48
CA GLY A 106 36.31 -15.17 12.68
C GLY A 106 36.02 -13.71 13.04
N GLY A 107 34.89 -13.17 12.61
CA GLY A 107 34.44 -11.79 12.88
C GLY A 107 33.39 -11.68 14.00
N ASP A 108 32.92 -10.45 14.23
CA ASP A 108 31.88 -10.15 15.21
C ASP A 108 30.49 -10.10 14.55
N PRO A 109 29.54 -11.01 14.91
CA PRO A 109 28.21 -11.03 14.33
C PRO A 109 27.41 -9.74 14.60
N ALA A 110 27.74 -8.97 15.65
CA ALA A 110 27.06 -7.72 15.95
C ALA A 110 27.29 -6.62 14.89
N LYS A 111 28.26 -6.81 13.98
CA LYS A 111 28.45 -5.94 12.82
C LYS A 111 27.37 -6.11 11.74
N VAL A 112 26.67 -7.24 11.71
CA VAL A 112 25.45 -7.40 10.90
C VAL A 112 24.30 -6.89 11.74
N ASN A 113 23.97 -5.61 11.54
CA ASN A 113 22.92 -4.92 12.28
C ASN A 113 22.39 -3.77 11.41
N PRO A 114 21.07 -3.57 11.34
CA PRO A 114 20.49 -2.38 10.72
C PRO A 114 21.12 -1.07 11.23
N LEU A 115 21.58 -0.23 10.29
CA LEU A 115 22.15 1.10 10.55
C LEU A 115 21.10 2.23 10.43
N ALA A 116 19.94 1.88 9.88
CA ALA A 116 18.76 2.74 9.76
C ALA A 116 17.56 2.04 10.40
N PRO A 117 16.52 2.80 10.83
CA PRO A 117 15.29 2.23 11.33
C PRO A 117 14.71 1.20 10.36
N ALA A 118 14.37 0.04 10.88
CA ALA A 118 13.83 -1.09 10.15
C ALA A 118 12.51 -1.51 10.78
N GLU A 119 11.39 -1.25 10.12
CA GLU A 119 10.06 -1.52 10.68
C GLU A 119 9.34 -2.58 9.86
N LEU A 120 8.93 -3.67 10.51
CA LEU A 120 8.15 -4.73 9.89
C LEU A 120 6.73 -4.73 10.43
N VAL A 121 5.73 -4.88 9.56
CA VAL A 121 4.32 -5.06 9.96
C VAL A 121 3.84 -6.45 9.56
N ILE A 122 3.24 -7.19 10.50
CA ILE A 122 2.66 -8.51 10.21
C ILE A 122 1.22 -8.35 9.75
N ASP A 123 0.97 -8.52 8.45
CA ASP A 123 -0.31 -8.23 7.80
C ASP A 123 -0.65 -9.17 6.62
N HIS A 124 0.30 -9.98 6.14
CA HIS A 124 0.11 -10.93 5.03
C HIS A 124 -0.29 -12.33 5.47
N SER A 125 -0.38 -12.58 6.78
CA SER A 125 -0.62 -13.92 7.33
C SER A 125 -2.10 -14.24 7.60
N VAL A 126 -2.92 -13.24 7.91
CA VAL A 126 -4.35 -13.44 8.17
C VAL A 126 -5.10 -13.81 6.88
N ILE A 127 -6.00 -14.79 7.00
CA ILE A 127 -6.87 -15.29 5.93
C ILE A 127 -8.31 -15.18 6.40
N ALA A 128 -9.23 -14.82 5.50
CA ALA A 128 -10.67 -14.80 5.79
C ALA A 128 -11.27 -16.22 5.75
N ASP A 129 -10.80 -17.12 6.63
CA ASP A 129 -11.32 -18.49 6.77
C ASP A 129 -12.80 -18.47 7.22
N VAL A 130 -13.10 -17.67 8.23
CA VAL A 130 -14.42 -17.41 8.79
C VAL A 130 -14.88 -16.00 8.41
N PHE A 131 -16.16 -15.85 8.06
CA PHE A 131 -16.72 -14.57 7.61
C PHE A 131 -18.22 -14.45 7.91
N GLY A 132 -18.75 -13.23 7.84
CA GLY A 132 -20.18 -12.96 7.97
C GLY A 132 -20.75 -13.18 9.38
N THR A 133 -19.89 -13.26 10.40
CA THR A 133 -20.27 -13.43 11.81
C THR A 133 -19.52 -12.45 12.71
N LYS A 134 -20.05 -12.17 13.89
CA LYS A 134 -19.45 -11.25 14.86
C LYS A 134 -18.10 -11.72 15.40
N ASP A 135 -17.86 -13.02 15.41
CA ASP A 135 -16.66 -13.67 15.92
C ASP A 135 -15.65 -14.04 14.81
N SER A 136 -15.91 -13.66 13.55
CA SER A 136 -15.03 -13.94 12.42
C SER A 136 -13.60 -13.44 12.65
N PHE A 137 -13.44 -12.20 13.15
CA PHE A 137 -12.12 -11.64 13.50
C PHE A 137 -11.34 -12.53 14.47
N SER A 138 -11.94 -12.85 15.62
CA SER A 138 -11.25 -13.65 16.65
C SER A 138 -10.87 -15.03 16.15
N GLN A 139 -11.76 -15.70 15.40
CA GLN A 139 -11.48 -17.04 14.88
C GLN A 139 -10.37 -17.01 13.81
N ASN A 140 -10.39 -16.03 12.91
CA ASN A 140 -9.33 -15.89 11.90
C ASN A 140 -7.98 -15.57 12.54
N THR A 141 -7.95 -14.74 13.59
CA THR A 141 -6.72 -14.49 14.36
C THR A 141 -6.22 -15.76 15.06
N ASP A 142 -7.10 -16.56 15.67
CA ASP A 142 -6.68 -17.84 16.28
C ASP A 142 -6.05 -18.79 15.25
N ILE A 143 -6.70 -18.94 14.08
CA ILE A 143 -6.19 -19.75 12.97
C ILE A 143 -4.86 -19.20 12.43
N GLU A 144 -4.72 -17.88 12.32
CA GLU A 144 -3.49 -17.21 11.91
C GLU A 144 -2.32 -17.57 12.84
N TYR A 145 -2.52 -17.50 14.17
CA TYR A 145 -1.49 -17.85 15.14
C TYR A 145 -1.16 -19.35 15.13
N GLU A 146 -2.15 -20.23 14.97
CA GLU A 146 -1.93 -21.67 14.83
C GLU A 146 -1.03 -21.98 13.62
N ARG A 147 -1.29 -21.34 12.47
CA ARG A 147 -0.55 -21.59 11.23
C ARG A 147 0.83 -20.94 11.17
N ASN A 148 1.05 -19.83 11.87
CA ASN A 148 2.25 -18.99 11.70
C ASN A 148 3.14 -18.89 12.94
N GLN A 149 2.90 -19.72 13.96
CA GLN A 149 3.62 -19.67 15.23
C GLN A 149 5.15 -19.63 15.06
N GLU A 150 5.70 -20.46 14.17
CA GLU A 150 7.15 -20.55 13.95
C GLU A 150 7.72 -19.25 13.35
N ARG A 151 7.06 -18.71 12.31
CA ARG A 151 7.43 -17.43 11.68
C ARG A 151 7.38 -16.28 12.69
N TYR A 152 6.36 -16.26 13.55
CA TYR A 152 6.19 -15.21 14.55
C TYR A 152 7.24 -15.29 15.66
N ARG A 153 7.57 -16.50 16.13
CA ARG A 153 8.70 -16.71 17.05
C ARG A 153 10.01 -16.21 16.45
N PHE A 154 10.23 -16.48 15.16
CA PHE A 154 11.42 -16.03 14.44
C PHE A 154 11.51 -14.50 14.34
N LEU A 155 10.43 -13.83 13.92
CA LEU A 155 10.39 -12.37 13.86
C LEU A 155 10.55 -11.72 15.24
N ARG A 156 9.96 -12.32 16.28
CA ARG A 156 10.11 -11.84 17.67
C ARG A 156 11.56 -12.00 18.17
N TRP A 157 12.25 -13.07 17.77
CA TRP A 157 13.69 -13.20 18.00
C TRP A 157 14.45 -12.07 17.30
N GLY A 158 14.16 -11.83 16.02
CA GLY A 158 14.77 -10.75 15.23
C GLY A 158 14.67 -9.39 15.95
N GLN A 159 13.48 -9.05 16.46
CA GLN A 159 13.27 -7.81 17.22
C GLN A 159 14.17 -7.67 18.46
N SER A 160 14.52 -8.78 19.11
CA SER A 160 15.45 -8.77 20.24
C SER A 160 16.93 -8.83 19.84
N ALA A 161 17.21 -9.27 18.61
CA ALA A 161 18.56 -9.55 18.14
C ALA A 161 19.19 -8.40 17.34
N PHE A 162 18.38 -7.48 16.80
CA PHE A 162 18.81 -6.35 15.96
C PHE A 162 18.32 -5.01 16.56
N ASP A 163 19.21 -4.03 16.69
CA ASP A 163 18.97 -2.86 17.55
C ASP A 163 17.92 -1.88 16.98
N GLU A 164 17.92 -1.67 15.66
CA GLU A 164 17.02 -0.74 14.97
C GLU A 164 15.80 -1.44 14.34
N PHE A 165 15.59 -2.72 14.64
CA PHE A 165 14.51 -3.52 14.08
C PHE A 165 13.30 -3.58 15.01
N LYS A 166 12.13 -3.18 14.49
CA LYS A 166 10.85 -3.20 15.21
C LYS A 166 9.81 -3.98 14.44
N VAL A 167 8.96 -4.70 15.16
CA VAL A 167 7.87 -5.50 14.62
C VAL A 167 6.54 -4.97 15.15
N VAL A 168 5.68 -4.54 14.25
CA VAL A 168 4.26 -4.34 14.50
C VAL A 168 3.57 -5.72 14.41
N PRO A 169 3.01 -6.22 15.52
CA PRO A 169 2.49 -7.57 15.64
C PRO A 169 1.15 -7.77 14.89
N PRO A 170 0.71 -9.04 14.72
CA PRO A 170 -0.51 -9.37 13.99
C PRO A 170 -1.75 -8.67 14.56
N GLY A 171 -2.73 -8.40 13.69
CA GLY A 171 -4.00 -7.80 14.10
C GLY A 171 -3.94 -6.31 14.45
N THR A 172 -2.87 -5.62 14.04
CA THR A 172 -2.70 -4.18 14.27
C THR A 172 -3.14 -3.34 13.08
N GLY A 173 -2.79 -3.77 11.86
CA GLY A 173 -3.07 -3.04 10.62
C GLY A 173 -2.23 -3.54 9.44
N ILE A 174 -2.39 -2.87 8.30
CA ILE A 174 -1.66 -3.13 7.05
C ILE A 174 -0.45 -2.19 6.98
N VAL A 175 0.70 -2.70 6.53
CA VAL A 175 2.00 -2.05 6.49
C VAL A 175 1.93 -0.60 6.02
N HIS A 176 1.25 -0.34 4.90
CA HIS A 176 1.20 1.00 4.30
C HIS A 176 0.27 1.96 5.03
N GLN A 177 -0.83 1.46 5.62
CA GLN A 177 -1.75 2.29 6.40
C GLN A 177 -1.12 2.64 7.75
N VAL A 178 -0.51 1.66 8.43
CA VAL A 178 0.29 1.89 9.65
C VAL A 178 1.46 2.83 9.37
N ASN A 179 2.07 2.74 8.18
CA ASN A 179 3.13 3.66 7.77
C ASN A 179 2.64 5.11 7.74
N ILE A 180 1.58 5.41 6.99
CA ILE A 180 1.12 6.79 6.86
C ILE A 180 0.49 7.34 8.14
N GLU A 181 -0.19 6.50 8.92
CA GLU A 181 -0.85 6.91 10.17
C GLU A 181 0.11 7.02 11.34
N TYR A 182 1.24 6.29 11.35
CA TYR A 182 2.15 6.26 12.48
C TYR A 182 3.64 6.30 12.11
N LEU A 183 4.15 5.35 11.31
CA LEU A 183 5.60 5.19 11.11
C LEU A 183 6.27 6.26 10.24
N ALA A 184 5.56 6.96 9.36
CA ALA A 184 6.13 8.02 8.54
C ALA A 184 6.44 9.26 9.38
N ARG A 185 7.65 9.81 9.22
CA ARG A 185 8.09 11.00 9.96
C ARG A 185 8.00 12.28 9.13
N VAL A 186 7.96 12.16 7.79
CA VAL A 186 8.03 13.26 6.82
C VAL A 186 9.38 14.00 6.84
N VAL A 187 9.83 14.44 8.01
CA VAL A 187 11.19 14.91 8.28
C VAL A 187 11.77 14.07 9.43
N MET A 188 12.84 13.36 9.13
CA MET A 188 13.59 12.55 10.09
C MET A 188 14.40 13.44 11.02
N VAL A 189 14.54 13.01 12.27
CA VAL A 189 15.43 13.60 13.26
C VAL A 189 16.33 12.50 13.80
N ARG A 190 17.66 12.63 13.64
CA ARG A 190 18.63 11.71 14.25
C ARG A 190 19.80 12.46 14.86
N GLU A 191 20.31 11.95 15.97
CA GLU A 191 21.59 12.39 16.51
C GLU A 191 22.72 11.72 15.73
N VAL A 192 23.64 12.53 15.19
CA VAL A 192 24.80 12.05 14.43
C VAL A 192 26.04 12.80 14.92
N ALA A 193 26.95 12.08 15.57
CA ALA A 193 28.18 12.65 16.14
C ALA A 193 27.94 13.84 17.09
N GLY A 194 26.93 13.73 17.95
CA GLY A 194 26.57 14.75 18.96
C GLY A 194 25.71 15.91 18.42
N GLU A 195 25.39 15.93 17.12
CA GLU A 195 24.55 16.93 16.50
C GLU A 195 23.17 16.35 16.16
N ILE A 196 22.11 17.07 16.50
CA ILE A 196 20.75 16.70 16.08
C ILE A 196 20.56 17.15 14.64
N ARG A 197 20.37 16.19 13.72
CA ARG A 197 20.21 16.43 12.29
C ARG A 197 18.77 16.22 11.86
N ALA A 198 18.26 17.12 11.02
CA ALA A 198 16.97 16.99 10.34
C ALA A 198 17.16 16.78 8.83
N TYR A 199 16.41 15.87 8.23
CA TYR A 199 16.47 15.53 6.80
C TYR A 199 15.15 14.89 6.32
N PRO A 200 14.86 14.83 5.01
CA PRO A 200 13.61 14.25 4.52
C PRO A 200 13.49 12.79 4.94
N ASP A 201 12.29 12.37 5.32
CA ASP A 201 11.97 10.94 5.40
C ASP A 201 11.99 10.37 3.98
N THR A 202 12.73 9.28 3.82
CA THR A 202 12.76 8.48 2.60
C THR A 202 12.79 7.00 2.97
N VAL A 203 12.10 6.17 2.19
CA VAL A 203 11.91 4.77 2.55
C VAL A 203 11.93 3.85 1.34
N VAL A 204 12.74 2.81 1.42
CA VAL A 204 12.55 1.63 0.56
C VAL A 204 11.80 0.57 1.35
N GLY A 205 10.95 -0.20 0.69
CA GLY A 205 10.24 -1.27 1.38
C GLY A 205 10.16 -2.56 0.60
N THR A 206 10.10 -3.68 1.29
CA THR A 206 10.01 -5.02 0.67
C THR A 206 8.57 -5.35 0.21
N ASP A 207 7.87 -4.31 -0.26
CA ASP A 207 6.53 -4.35 -0.79
C ASP A 207 6.37 -3.27 -1.87
N SER A 208 5.80 -3.63 -3.02
CA SER A 208 5.67 -2.72 -4.16
C SER A 208 4.88 -1.45 -3.84
N HIS A 209 3.89 -1.54 -2.96
CA HIS A 209 2.97 -0.45 -2.64
C HIS A 209 3.51 0.51 -1.57
N THR A 210 4.78 0.38 -1.19
CA THR A 210 5.50 1.35 -0.32
C THR A 210 5.37 2.78 -0.83
N THR A 211 5.17 2.94 -2.14
CA THR A 211 4.85 4.21 -2.83
C THR A 211 3.61 4.93 -2.27
N MET A 212 2.73 4.25 -1.53
CA MET A 212 1.59 4.88 -0.84
C MET A 212 2.00 6.07 0.05
N VAL A 213 3.18 5.99 0.66
CA VAL A 213 3.72 7.05 1.52
C VAL A 213 4.07 8.33 0.73
N ASN A 214 4.21 8.23 -0.60
CA ASN A 214 4.48 9.39 -1.47
C ASN A 214 3.34 10.41 -1.46
N GLY A 215 2.13 10.01 -1.06
CA GLY A 215 1.03 10.95 -0.80
C GLY A 215 1.36 11.98 0.29
N LEU A 216 2.26 11.66 1.24
CA LEU A 216 2.70 12.54 2.32
C LEU A 216 3.93 13.40 1.97
N GLY A 217 4.44 13.29 0.74
CA GLY A 217 5.71 13.91 0.36
C GLY A 217 6.95 13.16 0.85
N VAL A 218 6.79 11.92 1.30
CA VAL A 218 7.90 11.01 1.63
C VAL A 218 8.30 10.27 0.36
N LEU A 219 9.55 10.41 -0.08
CA LEU A 219 10.04 9.68 -1.25
C LEU A 219 10.32 8.22 -0.88
N GLY A 220 9.61 7.30 -1.51
CA GLY A 220 9.78 5.88 -1.24
C GLY A 220 9.10 4.96 -2.24
N TRP A 221 9.63 3.74 -2.34
CA TRP A 221 9.21 2.75 -3.33
C TRP A 221 9.52 1.32 -2.89
N GLY A 222 8.95 0.35 -3.61
CA GLY A 222 9.19 -1.06 -3.35
C GLY A 222 10.50 -1.57 -3.96
N VAL A 223 11.24 -2.37 -3.22
CA VAL A 223 12.49 -3.04 -3.62
C VAL A 223 12.45 -4.52 -3.27
N GLY A 224 13.39 -5.30 -3.81
CA GLY A 224 13.59 -6.70 -3.40
C GLY A 224 14.18 -6.82 -1.99
N GLY A 225 14.06 -8.00 -1.38
CA GLY A 225 14.58 -8.27 -0.02
C GLY A 225 16.08 -7.98 0.11
N ILE A 226 16.89 -8.48 -0.83
CA ILE A 226 18.36 -8.29 -0.85
C ILE A 226 18.74 -6.80 -0.94
N GLU A 227 18.00 -6.00 -1.71
CA GLU A 227 18.26 -4.57 -1.83
C GLU A 227 17.88 -3.83 -0.53
N ALA A 228 16.78 -4.22 0.11
CA ALA A 228 16.42 -3.73 1.44
C ALA A 228 17.47 -4.12 2.49
N GLU A 229 17.97 -5.35 2.49
CA GLU A 229 19.05 -5.81 3.39
C GLU A 229 20.35 -5.03 3.19
N ALA A 230 20.75 -4.80 1.94
CA ALA A 230 21.90 -3.99 1.62
C ALA A 230 21.75 -2.57 2.19
N ALA A 231 20.57 -1.95 2.00
CA ALA A 231 20.25 -0.64 2.57
C ALA A 231 20.28 -0.64 4.11
N LEU A 232 19.76 -1.70 4.75
CA LEU A 232 19.82 -1.88 6.20
C LEU A 232 21.27 -1.92 6.70
N LEU A 233 22.17 -2.56 5.96
CA LEU A 233 23.59 -2.66 6.30
C LEU A 233 24.42 -1.43 5.87
N GLY A 234 23.76 -0.37 5.40
CA GLY A 234 24.37 0.91 5.03
C GLY A 234 24.95 0.98 3.63
N GLN A 235 24.71 -0.03 2.80
CA GLN A 235 25.03 0.03 1.38
C GLN A 235 24.00 0.93 0.69
N PRO A 236 24.43 2.01 -0.01
CA PRO A 236 23.50 2.80 -0.80
C PRO A 236 22.84 1.98 -1.92
N VAL A 237 21.62 2.36 -2.26
CA VAL A 237 20.88 1.86 -3.42
C VAL A 237 21.41 2.54 -4.67
N SER A 238 21.87 1.76 -5.63
CA SER A 238 22.32 2.27 -6.92
C SER A 238 21.13 2.54 -7.83
N MET A 239 21.07 3.72 -8.44
CA MET A 239 20.05 4.05 -9.43
C MET A 239 20.55 5.08 -10.44
N LEU A 240 19.98 5.07 -11.64
CA LEU A 240 20.16 6.17 -12.59
C LEU A 240 19.33 7.39 -12.13
N ILE A 241 19.82 8.60 -12.40
CA ILE A 241 19.02 9.81 -12.17
C ILE A 241 17.74 9.71 -13.03
N PRO A 242 16.55 9.66 -12.40
CA PRO A 242 15.34 9.30 -13.12
C PRO A 242 14.81 10.48 -13.93
N ARG A 243 14.15 10.18 -15.04
CA ARG A 243 13.26 11.14 -15.69
C ARG A 243 12.04 11.38 -14.81
N VAL A 244 11.47 12.60 -14.86
CA VAL A 244 10.31 12.97 -14.04
C VAL A 244 9.16 13.43 -14.94
N VAL A 245 8.03 12.76 -14.83
CA VAL A 245 6.76 13.13 -15.47
C VAL A 245 5.98 14.05 -14.53
N GLY A 246 5.77 15.29 -14.93
CA GLY A 246 4.91 16.23 -14.22
C GLY A 246 3.44 15.94 -14.53
N PHE A 247 2.65 15.62 -13.51
CA PHE A 247 1.22 15.34 -13.64
C PHE A 247 0.40 16.46 -13.01
N LYS A 248 -0.09 17.38 -13.84
CA LYS A 248 -0.83 18.55 -13.39
C LYS A 248 -2.28 18.20 -13.09
N LEU A 249 -2.74 18.58 -11.90
CA LEU A 249 -4.14 18.46 -11.50
C LEU A 249 -4.80 19.83 -11.48
N SER A 250 -6.02 19.92 -12.00
CA SER A 250 -6.85 21.12 -11.99
C SER A 250 -8.32 20.77 -11.71
N GLY A 251 -9.16 21.77 -11.46
CA GLY A 251 -10.59 21.54 -11.20
C GLY A 251 -10.86 20.85 -9.85
N SER A 252 -12.02 20.20 -9.77
CA SER A 252 -12.49 19.49 -8.58
C SER A 252 -13.31 18.27 -8.97
N LEU A 253 -13.28 17.23 -8.14
CA LEU A 253 -14.02 15.99 -8.38
C LEU A 253 -15.54 16.22 -8.42
N PRO A 254 -16.27 15.67 -9.42
CA PRO A 254 -17.72 15.73 -9.46
C PRO A 254 -18.38 15.00 -8.28
N THR A 255 -19.59 15.43 -7.91
CA THR A 255 -20.39 14.73 -6.92
C THR A 255 -20.66 13.28 -7.36
N GLY A 256 -20.52 12.34 -6.44
CA GLY A 256 -20.70 10.90 -6.71
C GLY A 256 -19.41 10.18 -7.12
N THR A 257 -18.33 10.90 -7.41
CA THR A 257 -17.01 10.29 -7.62
C THR A 257 -16.24 10.10 -6.31
N THR A 258 -15.28 9.20 -6.34
CA THR A 258 -14.48 8.74 -5.21
C THR A 258 -12.99 8.82 -5.51
N ALA A 259 -12.16 8.64 -4.47
CA ALA A 259 -10.71 8.52 -4.64
C ALA A 259 -10.33 7.34 -5.56
N THR A 260 -11.11 6.26 -5.52
CA THR A 260 -10.91 5.08 -6.35
C THR A 260 -11.11 5.42 -7.84
N ASP A 261 -12.17 6.18 -8.17
CA ASP A 261 -12.45 6.58 -9.55
C ASP A 261 -11.32 7.46 -10.12
N LEU A 262 -10.79 8.36 -9.28
CA LEU A 262 -9.64 9.20 -9.62
C LEU A 262 -8.39 8.37 -9.89
N VAL A 263 -8.00 7.47 -8.98
CA VAL A 263 -6.78 6.68 -9.17
C VAL A 263 -6.89 5.72 -10.35
N LEU A 264 -8.06 5.14 -10.63
CA LEU A 264 -8.25 4.29 -11.81
C LEU A 264 -8.11 5.09 -13.10
N THR A 265 -8.60 6.34 -13.12
CA THR A 265 -8.43 7.26 -14.26
C THR A 265 -6.95 7.60 -14.48
N ILE A 266 -6.23 7.94 -13.41
CA ILE A 266 -4.79 8.21 -13.46
C ILE A 266 -4.00 6.97 -13.90
N THR A 267 -4.38 5.78 -13.40
CA THR A 267 -3.74 4.51 -13.76
C THR A 267 -3.85 4.23 -15.26
N GLU A 268 -5.05 4.40 -15.83
CA GLU A 268 -5.29 4.27 -17.27
C GLU A 268 -4.42 5.26 -18.08
N MET A 269 -4.39 6.53 -17.67
CA MET A 269 -3.61 7.58 -18.36
C MET A 269 -2.09 7.31 -18.30
N LEU A 270 -1.55 7.00 -17.13
CA LEU A 270 -0.12 6.78 -16.92
C LEU A 270 0.35 5.48 -17.59
N ARG A 271 -0.46 4.42 -17.61
CA ARG A 271 -0.14 3.22 -18.39
C ARG A 271 -0.09 3.49 -19.87
N LYS A 272 -1.04 4.26 -20.41
CA LYS A 272 -1.04 4.65 -21.82
C LYS A 272 0.16 5.52 -22.18
N HIS A 273 0.60 6.37 -21.27
CA HIS A 273 1.76 7.26 -21.47
C HIS A 273 3.10 6.51 -21.40
N GLY A 274 3.23 5.51 -20.52
CA GLY A 274 4.45 4.73 -20.34
C GLY A 274 5.44 5.40 -19.39
N VAL A 275 5.31 5.06 -18.11
CA VAL A 275 6.12 5.65 -17.02
C VAL A 275 7.05 4.66 -16.31
N VAL A 276 7.33 3.52 -16.94
CA VAL A 276 8.28 2.52 -16.41
C VAL A 276 9.67 3.11 -16.28
N GLY A 277 10.26 2.98 -15.08
CA GLY A 277 11.58 3.53 -14.75
C GLY A 277 11.61 5.06 -14.55
N LYS A 278 10.46 5.73 -14.57
CA LYS A 278 10.32 7.18 -14.37
C LYS A 278 9.70 7.48 -13.01
N PHE A 279 9.96 8.68 -12.51
CA PHE A 279 9.21 9.27 -11.40
C PHE A 279 7.98 10.00 -11.95
N VAL A 280 6.88 9.98 -11.19
CA VAL A 280 5.71 10.82 -11.44
C VAL A 280 5.58 11.81 -10.28
N GLU A 281 5.36 13.08 -10.60
CA GLU A 281 5.23 14.14 -9.60
C GLU A 281 3.96 14.96 -9.85
N PHE A 282 3.08 15.01 -8.86
CA PHE A 282 1.82 15.73 -8.97
C PHE A 282 1.99 17.20 -8.60
N TYR A 283 1.43 18.10 -9.41
CA TYR A 283 1.53 19.55 -9.20
C TYR A 283 0.27 20.29 -9.67
N GLY A 284 0.28 21.62 -9.51
CA GLY A 284 -0.81 22.49 -9.93
C GLY A 284 -1.89 22.72 -8.85
N PRO A 285 -2.91 23.53 -9.17
CA PRO A 285 -3.91 23.99 -8.20
C PRO A 285 -4.82 22.88 -7.68
N GLY A 286 -5.04 21.80 -8.45
CA GLY A 286 -5.85 20.67 -8.03
C GLY A 286 -5.24 19.85 -6.88
N VAL A 287 -3.92 19.91 -6.69
CA VAL A 287 -3.25 19.23 -5.56
C VAL A 287 -3.73 19.76 -4.22
N THR A 288 -3.84 21.09 -4.07
CA THR A 288 -4.26 21.76 -2.83
C THR A 288 -5.69 21.39 -2.42
N ALA A 289 -6.54 21.04 -3.38
CA ALA A 289 -7.92 20.64 -3.12
C ALA A 289 -8.10 19.15 -2.79
N LEU A 290 -7.07 18.31 -3.01
CA LEU A 290 -7.16 16.87 -2.78
C LEU A 290 -6.83 16.51 -1.33
N PRO A 291 -7.74 15.83 -0.61
CA PRO A 291 -7.47 15.29 0.71
C PRO A 291 -6.27 14.34 0.71
N MET A 292 -5.56 14.26 1.84
CA MET A 292 -4.38 13.39 1.98
C MET A 292 -4.65 11.93 1.63
N ALA A 293 -5.81 11.41 2.01
CA ALA A 293 -6.17 10.03 1.71
C ALA A 293 -6.28 9.76 0.20
N ASN A 294 -6.70 10.74 -0.61
CA ASN A 294 -6.73 10.61 -2.07
C ASN A 294 -5.32 10.59 -2.65
N ARG A 295 -4.41 11.43 -2.12
CA ARG A 295 -2.99 11.44 -2.51
C ARG A 295 -2.32 10.10 -2.21
N ALA A 296 -2.57 9.54 -1.03
CA ALA A 296 -2.08 8.22 -0.65
C ALA A 296 -2.65 7.10 -1.54
N THR A 297 -3.94 7.17 -1.89
CA THR A 297 -4.59 6.23 -2.83
C THR A 297 -3.87 6.24 -4.19
N ILE A 298 -3.52 7.44 -4.69
CA ILE A 298 -2.82 7.62 -5.97
C ILE A 298 -1.39 7.08 -5.90
N GLY A 299 -0.64 7.45 -4.85
CA GLY A 299 0.72 6.94 -4.61
C GLY A 299 0.76 5.41 -4.44
N ASN A 300 -0.27 4.82 -3.83
CA ASN A 300 -0.36 3.37 -3.66
C ASN A 300 -0.27 2.64 -5.00
N MET A 301 -1.04 3.07 -6.00
CA MET A 301 -1.12 2.37 -7.30
C MET A 301 0.07 2.60 -8.24
N SER A 302 1.18 3.21 -7.78
CA SER A 302 2.38 3.41 -8.61
C SER A 302 2.88 2.17 -9.34
N PRO A 303 3.00 0.99 -8.70
CA PRO A 303 3.39 -0.23 -9.40
C PRO A 303 2.40 -0.61 -10.50
N GLU A 304 1.11 -0.32 -10.31
CA GLU A 304 0.04 -0.64 -11.25
C GLU A 304 -0.01 0.26 -12.48
N TYR A 305 0.59 1.45 -12.45
CA TYR A 305 0.88 2.24 -13.67
C TYR A 305 2.36 2.28 -14.09
N GLY A 306 3.25 1.71 -13.27
CA GLY A 306 4.62 1.35 -13.60
C GLY A 306 5.69 2.34 -13.20
N SER A 307 5.34 3.46 -12.58
CA SER A 307 6.35 4.40 -12.11
C SER A 307 7.07 3.85 -10.89
N THR A 308 8.32 4.29 -10.69
CA THR A 308 9.07 3.95 -9.48
C THR A 308 8.42 4.60 -8.24
N CYS A 309 7.93 5.83 -8.39
CA CYS A 309 7.15 6.52 -7.37
C CYS A 309 6.10 7.43 -8.02
N ALA A 310 5.11 7.86 -7.25
CA ALA A 310 4.19 8.92 -7.65
C ALA A 310 3.89 9.85 -6.47
N ILE A 311 4.54 11.02 -6.48
CA ILE A 311 4.72 11.83 -5.27
C ILE A 311 3.96 13.14 -5.30
N PHE A 312 3.46 13.52 -4.13
CA PHE A 312 2.82 14.80 -3.88
C PHE A 312 3.75 15.65 -3.00
N PRO A 313 3.97 16.93 -3.32
CA PRO A 313 4.76 17.81 -2.47
C PRO A 313 4.11 18.05 -1.11
N ILE A 314 4.92 18.43 -0.11
CA ILE A 314 4.44 18.77 1.24
C ILE A 314 3.69 20.11 1.19
N ASP A 315 2.51 20.16 1.77
CA ASP A 315 1.69 21.38 1.87
C ASP A 315 0.86 21.45 3.17
N GLU A 316 -0.09 22.38 3.24
CA GLU A 316 -0.98 22.56 4.39
C GLU A 316 -1.83 21.31 4.69
N GLU A 317 -2.21 20.54 3.67
CA GLU A 317 -3.01 19.32 3.82
C GLU A 317 -2.16 18.19 4.43
N THR A 318 -0.86 18.11 4.09
CA THR A 318 0.10 17.25 4.80
C THR A 318 0.12 17.58 6.30
N LEU A 319 0.24 18.87 6.68
CA LEU A 319 0.26 19.26 8.09
C LEU A 319 -1.07 18.98 8.80
N ARG A 320 -2.20 19.18 8.11
CA ARG A 320 -3.54 18.86 8.63
C ARG A 320 -3.66 17.38 8.97
N TYR A 321 -3.16 16.51 8.09
CA TYR A 321 -3.18 15.08 8.33
C TYR A 321 -2.24 14.66 9.45
N LEU A 322 -1.02 15.21 9.53
CA LEU A 322 -0.11 14.94 10.65
C LEU A 322 -0.75 15.33 11.99
N LYS A 323 -1.44 16.48 12.06
CA LYS A 323 -2.20 16.88 13.24
C LYS A 323 -3.36 15.91 13.55
N LEU A 324 -4.14 15.53 12.53
CA LEU A 324 -5.25 14.59 12.67
C LEU A 324 -4.78 13.25 13.22
N THR A 325 -3.59 12.81 12.86
CA THR A 325 -3.00 11.52 13.24
C THR A 325 -2.18 11.59 14.54
N GLY A 326 -2.29 12.68 15.29
CA GLY A 326 -1.69 12.79 16.63
C GLY A 326 -0.20 13.11 16.66
N ARG A 327 0.39 13.57 15.55
CA ARG A 327 1.80 13.98 15.54
C ARG A 327 2.00 15.25 16.38
N GLN A 328 3.15 15.33 17.02
CA GLN A 328 3.41 16.38 18.01
C GLN A 328 3.57 17.75 17.35
N GLN A 329 3.15 18.82 18.03
CA GLN A 329 3.16 20.17 17.46
C GLN A 329 4.57 20.64 17.05
N ASN A 330 5.61 20.23 17.79
CA ASN A 330 7.01 20.52 17.46
C ASN A 330 7.49 19.76 16.21
N GLU A 331 7.00 18.54 15.97
CA GLU A 331 7.29 17.77 14.75
C GLU A 331 6.63 18.44 13.54
N ILE A 332 5.35 18.83 13.66
CA ILE A 332 4.62 19.54 12.62
C ILE A 332 5.30 20.87 12.27
N ALA A 333 5.73 21.63 13.28
CA ALA A 333 6.46 22.87 13.08
C ALA A 333 7.81 22.65 12.37
N LEU A 334 8.51 21.55 12.69
CA LEU A 334 9.75 21.18 12.01
C LEU A 334 9.50 20.82 10.55
N VAL A 335 8.47 20.01 10.25
CA VAL A 335 8.10 19.63 8.88
C VAL A 335 7.85 20.89 8.04
N GLU A 336 7.04 21.82 8.54
CA GLU A 336 6.74 23.07 7.84
C GLU A 336 8.00 23.92 7.58
N ALA A 337 8.77 24.20 8.63
CA ALA A 337 9.95 25.06 8.54
C ALA A 337 11.03 24.44 7.64
N TYR A 338 11.25 23.13 7.77
CA TYR A 338 12.20 22.38 6.96
C TYR A 338 11.79 22.36 5.48
N ALA A 339 10.52 22.03 5.18
CA ALA A 339 10.03 21.96 3.82
C ALA A 339 10.11 23.32 3.10
N LYS A 340 9.74 24.41 3.79
CA LYS A 340 9.90 25.77 3.28
C LYS A 340 11.36 26.13 3.08
N ARG A 341 12.24 25.79 4.04
CA ARG A 341 13.68 26.07 3.92
C ARG A 341 14.30 25.35 2.72
N GLN A 342 13.97 24.09 2.48
CA GLN A 342 14.54 23.30 1.39
C GLN A 342 13.87 23.56 0.03
N GLY A 343 12.85 24.42 -0.06
CA GLY A 343 12.13 24.64 -1.32
C GLY A 343 11.37 23.40 -1.81
N ILE A 344 10.94 22.55 -0.87
CA ILE A 344 10.11 21.36 -1.09
C ILE A 344 8.68 21.56 -0.55
N TRP A 345 8.32 22.79 -0.18
CA TRP A 345 6.92 23.16 0.07
C TRP A 345 6.20 23.38 -1.26
N HIS A 346 4.96 22.89 -1.38
CA HIS A 346 4.16 23.06 -2.59
C HIS A 346 3.83 24.53 -2.85
N ASP A 347 4.08 24.99 -4.08
CA ASP A 347 3.58 26.26 -4.58
C ASP A 347 2.78 25.98 -5.86
N PRO A 348 1.44 26.14 -5.84
CA PRO A 348 0.59 25.82 -6.99
C PRO A 348 0.82 26.75 -8.19
N SER A 349 1.53 27.87 -8.03
CA SER A 349 1.89 28.79 -9.12
C SER A 349 3.16 28.39 -9.86
N LEU A 350 4.00 27.54 -9.24
CA LEU A 350 5.25 27.11 -9.83
C LEU A 350 5.06 25.86 -10.68
N THR A 351 5.86 25.76 -11.74
CA THR A 351 6.00 24.54 -12.53
C THR A 351 7.47 24.14 -12.51
N PRO A 352 7.82 23.06 -11.78
CA PRO A 352 9.16 22.48 -11.86
C PRO A 352 9.51 22.11 -13.31
N ARG A 353 10.80 22.05 -13.63
CA ARG A 353 11.24 21.55 -14.93
C ARG A 353 11.05 20.03 -14.95
N PHE A 354 10.14 19.54 -15.77
CA PHE A 354 9.85 18.11 -15.92
C PHE A 354 10.37 17.59 -17.26
N SER A 355 10.66 16.29 -17.34
CA SER A 355 11.02 15.64 -18.61
C SER A 355 9.84 15.52 -19.56
N GLU A 356 8.66 15.28 -18.99
CA GLU A 356 7.40 15.04 -19.71
C GLU A 356 6.26 15.62 -18.87
N SER A 357 5.13 15.94 -19.51
CA SER A 357 3.97 16.54 -18.82
C SER A 357 2.67 15.85 -19.24
N LEU A 358 1.80 15.63 -18.25
CA LEU A 358 0.41 15.23 -18.41
C LEU A 358 -0.48 16.15 -17.58
N GLU A 359 -1.73 16.32 -18.00
CA GLU A 359 -2.70 17.12 -17.26
C GLU A 359 -4.03 16.36 -17.12
N LEU A 360 -4.69 16.52 -15.97
CA LEU A 360 -6.03 16.00 -15.70
C LEU A 360 -6.88 17.10 -15.03
N ASP A 361 -7.97 17.46 -15.70
CA ASP A 361 -9.06 18.18 -15.05
C ASP A 361 -9.88 17.17 -14.24
N LEU A 362 -9.91 17.34 -12.92
CA LEU A 362 -10.66 16.47 -12.01
C LEU A 362 -12.17 16.44 -12.33
N GLY A 363 -12.71 17.47 -13.00
CA GLY A 363 -14.11 17.55 -13.40
C GLY A 363 -14.57 16.52 -14.43
N VAL A 364 -13.64 15.85 -15.13
CA VAL A 364 -13.97 14.81 -16.13
C VAL A 364 -14.01 13.40 -15.53
N VAL A 365 -13.61 13.23 -14.27
CA VAL A 365 -13.64 11.94 -13.60
C VAL A 365 -15.09 11.49 -13.42
N VAL A 366 -15.35 10.22 -13.73
CA VAL A 366 -16.66 9.58 -13.59
C VAL A 366 -16.53 8.33 -12.75
N PRO A 367 -17.60 7.91 -12.03
CA PRO A 367 -17.61 6.64 -11.30
C PRO A 367 -17.18 5.49 -12.21
N SER A 368 -16.28 4.64 -11.72
CA SER A 368 -15.69 3.57 -12.51
C SER A 368 -15.30 2.35 -11.68
N ILE A 369 -15.08 1.26 -12.39
CA ILE A 369 -14.45 0.03 -11.91
C ILE A 369 -13.25 -0.29 -12.81
N ALA A 370 -12.41 -1.26 -12.43
CA ALA A 370 -11.38 -1.79 -13.32
C ALA A 370 -11.34 -3.31 -13.32
N GLY A 371 -11.27 -3.91 -14.51
CA GLY A 371 -11.23 -5.37 -14.69
C GLY A 371 -11.73 -5.82 -16.06
N PRO A 372 -11.84 -7.14 -16.28
CA PRO A 372 -11.78 -8.22 -15.28
C PRO A 372 -10.39 -8.78 -14.93
N LYS A 373 -9.30 -8.38 -15.62
CA LYS A 373 -7.96 -9.00 -15.41
C LYS A 373 -6.85 -8.05 -15.01
N ARG A 374 -6.95 -6.74 -15.30
CA ARG A 374 -5.85 -5.80 -15.07
C ARG A 374 -6.33 -4.50 -14.41
N PRO A 375 -5.51 -3.85 -13.58
CA PRO A 375 -5.88 -2.62 -12.89
C PRO A 375 -6.12 -1.43 -13.82
N GLN A 376 -5.46 -1.41 -14.97
CA GLN A 376 -5.62 -0.35 -15.98
C GLN A 376 -6.82 -0.57 -16.92
N ASP A 377 -7.53 -1.69 -16.81
CA ASP A 377 -8.73 -1.97 -17.61
C ASP A 377 -9.94 -1.21 -17.02
N ARG A 378 -9.85 0.12 -16.98
CA ARG A 378 -10.88 1.01 -16.44
C ARG A 378 -12.15 0.95 -17.28
N VAL A 379 -13.30 0.87 -16.62
CA VAL A 379 -14.63 0.90 -17.24
C VAL A 379 -15.50 1.88 -16.46
N SER A 380 -16.17 2.79 -17.15
CA SER A 380 -17.16 3.68 -16.52
C SER A 380 -18.28 2.84 -15.89
N LEU A 381 -18.88 3.29 -14.79
CA LEU A 381 -19.95 2.54 -14.14
C LEU A 381 -21.16 2.33 -15.06
N THR A 382 -21.48 3.32 -15.90
CA THR A 382 -22.53 3.24 -16.91
C THR A 382 -22.24 2.17 -17.97
N ASP A 383 -20.97 1.94 -18.32
CA ASP A 383 -20.56 0.93 -19.31
C ASP A 383 -20.27 -0.45 -18.69
N ALA A 384 -20.32 -0.59 -17.36
CA ALA A 384 -19.89 -1.80 -16.66
C ALA A 384 -20.60 -3.08 -17.15
N LYS A 385 -21.93 -3.06 -17.26
CA LYS A 385 -22.75 -4.19 -17.75
C LYS A 385 -22.38 -4.58 -19.19
N SER A 386 -22.23 -3.58 -20.06
CA SER A 386 -21.89 -3.79 -21.48
C SER A 386 -20.48 -4.36 -21.64
N SER A 387 -19.52 -3.83 -20.88
CA SER A 387 -18.13 -4.32 -20.86
C SER A 387 -18.05 -5.75 -20.33
N PHE A 388 -18.80 -6.06 -19.26
CA PHE A 388 -18.95 -7.42 -18.75
C PHE A 388 -19.52 -8.37 -19.82
N GLY A 389 -20.61 -7.99 -20.48
CA GLY A 389 -21.23 -8.79 -21.54
C GLY A 389 -20.30 -9.08 -22.73
N LYS A 390 -19.38 -8.16 -23.05
CA LYS A 390 -18.33 -8.37 -24.07
C LYS A 390 -17.21 -9.28 -23.59
N SER A 391 -16.87 -9.22 -22.30
CA SER A 391 -15.78 -9.98 -21.70
C SER A 391 -16.18 -11.43 -21.42
N LEU A 392 -17.41 -11.66 -20.97
CA LEU A 392 -17.90 -12.95 -20.50
C LEU A 392 -17.63 -14.12 -21.48
N PRO A 393 -17.88 -14.00 -22.80
CA PRO A 393 -17.65 -15.10 -23.75
C PRO A 393 -16.22 -15.65 -23.73
N SER A 394 -15.21 -14.82 -23.40
CA SER A 394 -13.80 -15.24 -23.33
C SER A 394 -13.46 -16.10 -22.10
N TYR A 395 -14.41 -16.27 -21.17
CA TYR A 395 -14.26 -17.08 -19.95
C TYR A 395 -15.17 -18.32 -19.93
N LEU A 396 -15.98 -18.48 -20.98
CA LEU A 396 -16.82 -19.66 -21.16
C LEU A 396 -16.02 -20.73 -21.90
N SER A 397 -16.20 -21.97 -21.48
CA SER A 397 -15.76 -23.16 -22.20
C SER A 397 -16.96 -23.95 -22.72
N ASP A 398 -16.72 -24.97 -23.54
CA ASP A 398 -17.77 -25.90 -23.98
C ASP A 398 -18.46 -26.63 -22.80
N LYS A 399 -17.84 -26.64 -21.63
CA LYS A 399 -18.38 -27.24 -20.39
C LYS A 399 -19.19 -26.26 -19.55
N THR A 400 -19.12 -24.96 -19.83
CA THR A 400 -19.76 -23.95 -18.98
C THR A 400 -21.28 -24.04 -19.08
N ASN A 401 -21.95 -24.20 -17.94
CA ASN A 401 -23.40 -24.12 -17.87
C ASN A 401 -23.86 -22.66 -18.08
N GLN A 402 -24.71 -22.44 -19.08
CA GLN A 402 -25.22 -21.11 -19.43
C GLN A 402 -26.54 -20.75 -18.74
N LYS A 403 -27.16 -21.68 -18.01
CA LYS A 403 -28.42 -21.46 -17.30
C LYS A 403 -28.16 -21.22 -15.79
N PRO A 404 -29.04 -20.50 -15.09
CA PRO A 404 -28.97 -20.40 -13.63
C PRO A 404 -28.96 -21.80 -12.99
N VAL A 405 -28.05 -22.03 -12.06
CA VAL A 405 -27.89 -23.30 -11.34
C VAL A 405 -28.40 -23.15 -9.93
N ALA A 406 -29.42 -23.95 -9.58
CA ALA A 406 -30.01 -23.94 -8.25
C ALA A 406 -29.08 -24.56 -7.20
N PHE A 407 -29.07 -23.99 -6.01
CA PHE A 407 -28.35 -24.51 -4.84
C PHE A 407 -29.15 -24.23 -3.58
N LYS A 408 -28.86 -24.98 -2.51
CA LYS A 408 -29.48 -24.81 -1.21
C LYS A 408 -28.41 -24.49 -0.18
N ARG A 409 -28.59 -23.39 0.56
CA ARG A 409 -27.72 -22.96 1.64
C ARG A 409 -28.56 -22.50 2.82
N ASN A 410 -28.24 -22.97 4.03
CA ASN A 410 -28.99 -22.63 5.25
C ASN A 410 -30.51 -22.83 5.12
N GLY A 411 -30.94 -23.89 4.42
CA GLY A 411 -32.35 -24.19 4.19
C GLY A 411 -33.04 -23.33 3.11
N LYS A 412 -32.38 -22.32 2.56
CA LYS A 412 -32.92 -21.43 1.50
C LYS A 412 -32.44 -21.87 0.12
N GLU A 413 -33.36 -21.93 -0.83
CA GLU A 413 -33.05 -22.15 -2.24
C GLU A 413 -32.68 -20.84 -2.93
N SER A 414 -31.66 -20.91 -3.79
CA SER A 414 -31.20 -19.78 -4.59
C SER A 414 -30.56 -20.30 -5.87
N ALA A 415 -30.16 -19.40 -6.78
CA ALA A 415 -29.52 -19.79 -8.04
C ALA A 415 -28.36 -18.85 -8.37
N ILE A 416 -27.30 -19.40 -8.96
CA ILE A 416 -26.11 -18.66 -9.42
C ILE A 416 -26.01 -18.81 -10.93
N SER A 417 -25.62 -17.73 -11.60
CA SER A 417 -25.35 -17.67 -13.04
C SER A 417 -23.92 -17.21 -13.27
N ASN A 418 -23.44 -17.34 -14.51
CA ASN A 418 -22.23 -16.65 -14.94
C ASN A 418 -22.35 -15.13 -14.69
N GLY A 419 -21.26 -14.50 -14.24
CA GLY A 419 -21.25 -13.10 -13.84
C GLY A 419 -21.68 -12.83 -12.40
N ALA A 420 -22.12 -13.84 -11.64
CA ALA A 420 -22.46 -13.67 -10.25
C ALA A 420 -21.25 -13.18 -9.43
N VAL A 421 -21.48 -12.16 -8.61
CA VAL A 421 -20.50 -11.69 -7.63
C VAL A 421 -20.54 -12.64 -6.45
N VAL A 422 -19.48 -13.44 -6.26
CA VAL A 422 -19.39 -14.42 -5.17
C VAL A 422 -18.45 -13.98 -4.06
N ILE A 423 -17.61 -12.97 -4.30
CA ILE A 423 -16.81 -12.28 -3.29
C ILE A 423 -17.04 -10.78 -3.43
N ALA A 424 -17.39 -10.12 -2.33
CA ALA A 424 -17.44 -8.66 -2.22
C ALA A 424 -16.64 -8.23 -0.99
N SER A 425 -15.45 -7.65 -1.20
CA SER A 425 -14.49 -7.41 -0.11
C SER A 425 -14.09 -5.94 0.00
N ILE A 426 -14.40 -5.32 1.13
CA ILE A 426 -13.80 -4.05 1.53
C ILE A 426 -12.47 -4.38 2.19
N THR A 427 -11.39 -4.18 1.45
CA THR A 427 -10.02 -4.63 1.76
C THR A 427 -9.00 -3.61 1.25
N SER A 428 -7.72 -3.86 1.53
CA SER A 428 -6.56 -3.11 1.01
C SER A 428 -6.33 -1.76 1.65
N CYS A 429 -5.07 -1.51 2.01
CA CYS A 429 -4.58 -0.19 2.40
C CYS A 429 -4.93 0.90 1.38
N THR A 430 -5.05 0.58 0.08
CA THR A 430 -5.40 1.53 -0.99
C THR A 430 -6.63 2.37 -0.65
N ASN A 431 -7.68 1.73 -0.13
CA ASN A 431 -8.97 2.39 0.12
C ASN A 431 -9.33 2.44 1.61
N THR A 432 -8.87 1.49 2.44
CA THR A 432 -9.23 1.46 3.87
C THR A 432 -8.62 2.58 4.68
N SER A 433 -7.53 3.18 4.18
CA SER A 433 -6.92 4.37 4.78
C SER A 433 -7.66 5.67 4.43
N ASN A 434 -8.73 5.59 3.64
CA ASN A 434 -9.48 6.75 3.17
C ASN A 434 -10.86 6.81 3.82
N PRO A 435 -11.04 7.64 4.87
CA PRO A 435 -12.30 7.72 5.58
C PRO A 435 -13.50 8.09 4.70
N SER A 436 -13.31 8.88 3.64
CA SER A 436 -14.41 9.30 2.77
C SER A 436 -15.10 8.12 2.08
N VAL A 437 -14.32 7.18 1.55
CA VAL A 437 -14.90 5.98 0.90
C VAL A 437 -15.36 4.94 1.92
N MET A 438 -14.70 4.86 3.07
CA MET A 438 -15.09 3.94 4.15
C MET A 438 -16.41 4.36 4.80
N ILE A 439 -16.54 5.63 5.21
CA ILE A 439 -17.80 6.20 5.70
C ILE A 439 -18.88 6.15 4.61
N GLY A 440 -18.52 6.41 3.34
CA GLY A 440 -19.42 6.24 2.21
C GLY A 440 -20.00 4.81 2.13
N ALA A 441 -19.19 3.78 2.33
CA ALA A 441 -19.64 2.39 2.34
C ALA A 441 -20.59 2.10 3.52
N GLY A 442 -20.26 2.60 4.71
CA GLY A 442 -21.11 2.46 5.90
C GLY A 442 -22.46 3.17 5.75
N LEU A 443 -22.47 4.40 5.20
CA LEU A 443 -23.70 5.15 4.93
C LEU A 443 -24.56 4.49 3.85
N LEU A 444 -23.96 3.95 2.79
CA LEU A 444 -24.67 3.19 1.77
C LEU A 444 -25.28 1.92 2.38
N ALA A 445 -24.53 1.20 3.21
CA ALA A 445 -25.03 0.04 3.94
C ALA A 445 -26.21 0.41 4.86
N LYS A 446 -26.11 1.52 5.58
CA LYS A 446 -27.19 2.06 6.42
C LYS A 446 -28.47 2.31 5.62
N LYS A 447 -28.37 3.10 4.55
CA LYS A 447 -29.52 3.43 3.68
C LYS A 447 -30.11 2.18 3.02
N ALA A 448 -29.28 1.23 2.59
CA ALA A 448 -29.73 -0.04 2.03
C ALA A 448 -30.54 -0.88 3.03
N VAL A 449 -30.02 -1.05 4.25
CA VAL A 449 -30.68 -1.81 5.31
C VAL A 449 -31.98 -1.13 5.76
N GLU A 450 -32.00 0.19 5.92
CA GLU A 450 -33.21 0.95 6.26
C GLU A 450 -34.29 0.85 5.16
N LYS A 451 -33.87 0.60 3.92
CA LYS A 451 -34.75 0.27 2.79
C LYS A 451 -35.10 -1.22 2.68
N GLY A 452 -34.67 -2.07 3.61
CA GLY A 452 -34.98 -3.49 3.62
C GLY A 452 -34.14 -4.35 2.66
N LEU A 453 -33.06 -3.82 2.11
CA LEU A 453 -32.14 -4.57 1.24
C LEU A 453 -31.18 -5.43 2.06
N SER A 454 -30.70 -6.51 1.44
CA SER A 454 -29.67 -7.40 1.99
C SER A 454 -28.76 -7.89 0.87
N SER A 455 -27.50 -8.23 1.20
CA SER A 455 -26.56 -8.84 0.26
C SER A 455 -27.10 -10.18 -0.24
N LYS A 456 -26.80 -10.54 -1.49
CA LYS A 456 -27.27 -11.83 -2.04
C LYS A 456 -26.64 -13.01 -1.29
N PRO A 457 -27.38 -14.13 -1.12
CA PRO A 457 -26.97 -15.23 -0.23
C PRO A 457 -25.75 -16.02 -0.71
N TRP A 458 -25.32 -15.85 -1.96
CA TRP A 458 -24.10 -16.45 -2.51
C TRP A 458 -22.86 -15.57 -2.36
N VAL A 459 -23.01 -14.32 -1.91
CA VAL A 459 -21.89 -13.37 -1.81
C VAL A 459 -21.16 -13.61 -0.49
N LYS A 460 -19.86 -13.87 -0.56
CA LYS A 460 -18.94 -13.79 0.59
C LYS A 460 -18.54 -12.33 0.80
N THR A 461 -19.19 -11.68 1.76
CA THR A 461 -18.87 -10.31 2.18
C THR A 461 -17.81 -10.30 3.28
N THR A 462 -16.85 -9.39 3.21
CA THR A 462 -15.74 -9.27 4.18
C THR A 462 -15.31 -7.81 4.35
N LEU A 463 -14.96 -7.44 5.59
CA LEU A 463 -14.35 -6.17 5.94
C LEU A 463 -12.96 -6.40 6.56
N ALA A 464 -11.91 -5.95 5.87
CA ALA A 464 -10.51 -6.06 6.29
C ALA A 464 -9.83 -4.68 6.27
N PRO A 465 -10.03 -3.86 7.32
CA PRO A 465 -9.46 -2.53 7.40
C PRO A 465 -7.96 -2.57 7.69
N GLY A 466 -7.22 -1.57 7.21
CA GLY A 466 -5.78 -1.49 7.43
C GLY A 466 -5.33 -0.85 8.75
N SER A 467 -6.25 -0.46 9.63
CA SER A 467 -5.94 -0.13 11.04
C SER A 467 -7.19 -0.22 11.92
N LYS A 468 -7.00 -0.27 13.24
CA LYS A 468 -8.07 -0.26 14.25
C LYS A 468 -8.90 1.02 14.25
N VAL A 469 -8.30 2.15 13.87
CA VAL A 469 -8.95 3.46 13.77
C VAL A 469 -10.19 3.40 12.87
N VAL A 470 -10.17 2.56 11.83
CA VAL A 470 -11.31 2.34 10.94
C VAL A 470 -12.53 1.78 11.66
N THR A 471 -12.31 0.78 12.51
CA THR A 471 -13.39 0.19 13.30
C THR A 471 -13.87 1.18 14.37
N ASP A 472 -12.95 1.91 15.02
CA ASP A 472 -13.29 2.91 16.03
C ASP A 472 -14.23 4.01 15.50
N TYR A 473 -14.02 4.53 14.28
CA TYR A 473 -14.94 5.51 13.70
C TYR A 473 -16.25 4.90 13.19
N TYR A 474 -16.28 3.64 12.76
CA TYR A 474 -17.53 2.96 12.40
C TYR A 474 -18.40 2.70 13.63
N ASP A 475 -17.78 2.29 14.73
CA ASP A 475 -18.47 2.05 16.00
C ASP A 475 -19.01 3.38 16.56
N LYS A 476 -18.18 4.42 16.59
CA LYS A 476 -18.60 5.75 17.09
C LYS A 476 -19.70 6.39 16.23
N SER A 477 -19.70 6.16 14.92
CA SER A 477 -20.74 6.66 14.01
C SER A 477 -22.01 5.78 13.98
N GLY A 478 -21.98 4.61 14.62
CA GLY A 478 -23.07 3.63 14.59
C GLY A 478 -23.25 2.92 13.25
N LEU A 479 -22.25 2.95 12.36
CA LEU A 479 -22.32 2.36 11.03
C LEU A 479 -21.98 0.85 11.03
N THR A 480 -21.25 0.36 12.03
CA THR A 480 -20.86 -1.06 12.17
C THR A 480 -22.07 -1.99 12.05
N GLU A 481 -23.14 -1.74 12.80
CA GLU A 481 -24.35 -2.59 12.79
C GLU A 481 -24.93 -2.79 11.39
N TYR A 482 -24.90 -1.75 10.55
CA TYR A 482 -25.46 -1.82 9.20
C TYR A 482 -24.56 -2.58 8.23
N LEU A 483 -23.23 -2.43 8.37
CA LEU A 483 -22.26 -3.24 7.64
C LEU A 483 -22.41 -4.73 8.00
N GLU A 484 -22.54 -5.06 9.28
CA GLU A 484 -22.76 -6.42 9.77
C GLU A 484 -24.06 -7.03 9.25
N LYS A 485 -25.16 -6.26 9.17
CA LYS A 485 -26.43 -6.72 8.60
C LYS A 485 -26.32 -7.11 7.12
N LEU A 486 -25.35 -6.55 6.40
CA LEU A 486 -25.00 -6.93 5.02
C LEU A 486 -23.88 -7.98 4.94
N GLY A 487 -23.41 -8.48 6.08
CA GLY A 487 -22.36 -9.49 6.23
C GLY A 487 -20.92 -8.95 6.14
N PHE A 488 -20.74 -7.63 6.06
CA PHE A 488 -19.41 -6.99 6.11
C PHE A 488 -18.88 -6.93 7.55
N ASN A 489 -18.80 -8.09 8.20
CA ASN A 489 -18.16 -8.24 9.51
C ASN A 489 -16.65 -8.12 9.37
N LEU A 490 -16.01 -7.62 10.43
CA LEU A 490 -14.56 -7.58 10.54
C LEU A 490 -13.99 -9.01 10.46
N VAL A 491 -13.08 -9.25 9.51
CA VAL A 491 -12.42 -10.54 9.35
C VAL A 491 -10.94 -10.52 9.76
N GLY A 492 -10.32 -9.35 9.84
CA GLY A 492 -8.89 -9.20 10.13
C GLY A 492 -8.39 -7.77 9.88
N TYR A 493 -7.36 -7.36 10.60
CA TYR A 493 -6.57 -6.16 10.30
C TYR A 493 -5.32 -6.57 9.51
N GLY A 494 -5.46 -6.73 8.20
CA GLY A 494 -4.39 -7.23 7.32
C GLY A 494 -4.80 -7.23 5.84
N CYS A 495 -3.90 -7.69 4.98
CA CYS A 495 -4.08 -7.64 3.53
C CYS A 495 -5.27 -8.48 3.02
N VAL A 496 -5.52 -9.65 3.64
CA VAL A 496 -6.66 -10.55 3.39
C VAL A 496 -6.94 -10.70 1.88
N THR A 497 -8.12 -10.34 1.39
CA THR A 497 -8.53 -10.56 -0.01
C THR A 497 -7.65 -9.81 -1.00
N CYS A 498 -7.04 -8.68 -0.62
CA CYS A 498 -6.16 -7.91 -1.50
C CYS A 498 -4.94 -8.70 -1.99
N ILE A 499 -4.41 -9.59 -1.13
CA ILE A 499 -3.24 -10.41 -1.47
C ILE A 499 -3.64 -11.81 -1.96
N GLY A 500 -4.94 -12.13 -2.00
CA GLY A 500 -5.45 -13.46 -2.35
C GLY A 500 -5.78 -14.34 -1.14
N ASN A 501 -5.58 -13.84 0.08
CA ASN A 501 -5.96 -14.52 1.33
C ASN A 501 -7.48 -14.39 1.59
N SER A 502 -8.29 -14.60 0.54
CA SER A 502 -9.75 -14.49 0.58
C SER A 502 -10.41 -15.64 1.34
N GLY A 503 -9.68 -16.73 1.61
CA GLY A 503 -10.20 -17.94 2.24
C GLY A 503 -11.23 -18.70 1.37
N PRO A 504 -11.72 -19.86 1.82
CA PRO A 504 -12.65 -20.67 1.03
C PRO A 504 -14.00 -19.98 0.84
N LEU A 505 -14.64 -20.19 -0.31
CA LEU A 505 -16.08 -19.97 -0.45
C LEU A 505 -16.85 -21.05 0.33
N PRO A 506 -18.12 -20.81 0.71
CA PRO A 506 -18.98 -21.85 1.23
C PRO A 506 -19.01 -23.07 0.31
N ILE A 507 -18.92 -24.26 0.89
CA ILE A 507 -18.73 -25.52 0.15
C ILE A 507 -19.81 -25.71 -0.91
N GLU A 508 -21.06 -25.33 -0.64
CA GLU A 508 -22.18 -25.46 -1.57
C GLU A 508 -22.03 -24.53 -2.77
N ILE A 509 -21.47 -23.34 -2.57
CA ILE A 509 -21.24 -22.35 -3.62
C ILE A 509 -20.04 -22.76 -4.47
N SER A 510 -18.91 -23.08 -3.84
CA SER A 510 -17.71 -23.57 -4.54
C SER A 510 -18.03 -24.82 -5.36
N LYS A 511 -18.78 -25.78 -4.80
CA LYS A 511 -19.22 -26.97 -5.52
C LYS A 511 -20.07 -26.62 -6.75
N VAL A 512 -21.08 -25.76 -6.61
CA VAL A 512 -21.94 -25.39 -7.74
C VAL A 512 -21.17 -24.66 -8.83
N ILE A 513 -20.21 -23.79 -8.47
CA ILE A 513 -19.33 -23.12 -9.43
C ILE A 513 -18.51 -24.15 -10.21
N ASN A 514 -17.79 -25.03 -9.51
CA ASN A 514 -16.84 -25.96 -10.12
C ASN A 514 -17.55 -27.06 -10.92
N ASP A 515 -18.62 -27.66 -10.40
CA ASP A 515 -19.37 -28.73 -11.09
C ASP A 515 -20.02 -28.25 -12.40
N ASN A 516 -20.23 -26.93 -12.56
CA ASN A 516 -20.90 -26.33 -13.70
C ASN A 516 -19.99 -25.38 -14.51
N ASP A 517 -18.70 -25.32 -14.18
CA ASP A 517 -17.70 -24.47 -14.81
C ASP A 517 -18.12 -22.99 -14.92
N LEU A 518 -18.80 -22.45 -13.90
CA LEU A 518 -19.34 -21.09 -13.93
C LEU A 518 -18.23 -20.04 -13.94
N ALA A 519 -18.38 -19.03 -14.80
CA ALA A 519 -17.54 -17.84 -14.82
C ALA A 519 -18.07 -16.79 -13.84
N VAL A 520 -17.76 -16.95 -12.56
CA VAL A 520 -18.15 -16.02 -11.48
C VAL A 520 -17.10 -14.95 -11.22
N THR A 521 -17.48 -13.93 -10.44
CA THR A 521 -16.69 -12.71 -10.23
C THR A 521 -16.40 -12.40 -8.76
N ALA A 522 -15.33 -11.65 -8.54
CA ALA A 522 -15.06 -10.94 -7.29
C ALA A 522 -15.05 -9.43 -7.53
N VAL A 523 -15.58 -8.68 -6.57
CA VAL A 523 -15.48 -7.21 -6.52
C VAL A 523 -14.78 -6.82 -5.21
N LEU A 524 -13.68 -6.08 -5.31
CA LEU A 524 -12.88 -5.72 -4.15
C LEU A 524 -12.36 -4.29 -4.23
N SER A 525 -12.13 -3.66 -3.08
CA SER A 525 -11.48 -2.35 -2.99
C SER A 525 -9.95 -2.42 -2.98
N GLY A 526 -9.40 -3.42 -3.68
CA GLY A 526 -7.96 -3.62 -3.83
C GLY A 526 -7.32 -2.78 -4.94
N ASN A 527 -6.09 -3.15 -5.31
CA ASN A 527 -5.32 -2.54 -6.39
C ASN A 527 -4.90 -3.55 -7.48
N ARG A 528 -5.00 -4.86 -7.23
CA ARG A 528 -4.68 -5.93 -8.20
C ARG A 528 -5.86 -6.87 -8.41
N ASN A 529 -6.07 -7.26 -9.66
CA ASN A 529 -7.19 -8.10 -10.10
C ASN A 529 -6.76 -9.10 -11.18
N PHE A 530 -5.49 -9.52 -11.17
CA PHE A 530 -4.99 -10.55 -12.08
C PHE A 530 -5.75 -11.88 -11.90
N GLU A 531 -5.88 -12.63 -12.99
CA GLU A 531 -6.54 -13.94 -12.99
C GLU A 531 -5.85 -14.89 -11.99
N GLY A 532 -6.64 -15.63 -11.21
CA GLY A 532 -6.14 -16.56 -10.19
C GLY A 532 -5.58 -15.90 -8.92
N ARG A 533 -5.47 -14.56 -8.84
CA ARG A 533 -4.90 -13.88 -7.68
C ARG A 533 -5.84 -13.84 -6.47
N ILE A 534 -7.15 -13.68 -6.69
CA ILE A 534 -8.10 -13.38 -5.60
C ILE A 534 -8.65 -14.64 -4.94
N SER A 535 -9.10 -15.61 -5.74
CA SER A 535 -9.66 -16.88 -5.28
C SER A 535 -9.56 -17.90 -6.41
N PRO A 536 -9.30 -19.19 -6.12
CA PRO A 536 -9.28 -20.24 -7.14
C PRO A 536 -10.64 -20.48 -7.80
N ASP A 537 -11.74 -20.12 -7.12
CA ASP A 537 -13.11 -20.29 -7.65
C ASP A 537 -13.52 -19.16 -8.62
N VAL A 538 -12.72 -18.10 -8.75
CA VAL A 538 -13.11 -16.86 -9.45
C VAL A 538 -12.28 -16.64 -10.71
N LYS A 539 -12.96 -16.45 -11.85
CA LYS A 539 -12.31 -16.20 -13.15
C LYS A 539 -12.14 -14.72 -13.49
N MET A 540 -12.96 -13.83 -12.93
CA MET A 540 -13.01 -12.39 -13.26
C MET A 540 -13.00 -11.53 -11.99
N ASN A 541 -12.13 -10.53 -11.93
CA ASN A 541 -11.95 -9.71 -10.73
C ASN A 541 -12.08 -8.21 -11.07
N TYR A 542 -12.85 -7.49 -10.26
CA TYR A 542 -13.11 -6.06 -10.47
C TYR A 542 -12.67 -5.23 -9.26
N LEU A 543 -11.87 -4.20 -9.52
CA LEU A 543 -11.51 -3.18 -8.54
C LEU A 543 -12.62 -2.12 -8.51
N ALA A 544 -13.10 -1.77 -7.32
CA ALA A 544 -14.15 -0.79 -7.14
C ALA A 544 -13.99 -0.04 -5.81
N SER A 545 -14.60 1.14 -5.68
CA SER A 545 -14.61 1.85 -4.39
C SER A 545 -15.38 1.05 -3.33
N PRO A 546 -15.06 1.17 -2.03
CA PRO A 546 -15.81 0.50 -0.96
C PRO A 546 -17.35 0.64 -1.03
N PRO A 547 -17.94 1.81 -1.36
CA PRO A 547 -19.39 1.91 -1.57
C PRO A 547 -19.89 1.07 -2.75
N LEU A 548 -19.13 1.00 -3.85
CA LEU A 548 -19.47 0.14 -4.99
C LEU A 548 -19.32 -1.36 -4.66
N VAL A 549 -18.37 -1.75 -3.81
CA VAL A 549 -18.28 -3.13 -3.30
C VAL A 549 -19.59 -3.51 -2.59
N VAL A 550 -20.12 -2.63 -1.74
CA VAL A 550 -21.43 -2.85 -1.09
C VAL A 550 -22.55 -2.90 -2.13
N ALA A 551 -22.58 -1.98 -3.10
CA ALA A 551 -23.59 -1.98 -4.16
C ALA A 551 -23.60 -3.29 -4.99
N TYR A 552 -22.43 -3.82 -5.34
CA TYR A 552 -22.31 -5.10 -6.05
C TYR A 552 -22.63 -6.31 -5.17
N ALA A 553 -22.46 -6.23 -3.84
CA ALA A 553 -22.93 -7.26 -2.92
C ALA A 553 -24.47 -7.32 -2.86
N LEU A 554 -25.13 -6.15 -2.93
CA LEU A 554 -26.59 -6.04 -3.00
C LEU A 554 -27.13 -6.54 -4.35
N ALA A 555 -26.49 -6.16 -5.46
CA ALA A 555 -26.88 -6.62 -6.80
C ALA A 555 -26.60 -8.13 -6.98
N GLY A 556 -25.43 -8.59 -6.52
CA GLY A 556 -24.93 -9.97 -6.59
C GLY A 556 -24.50 -10.44 -7.99
N THR A 557 -24.36 -9.54 -8.95
CA THR A 557 -23.95 -9.85 -10.33
C THR A 557 -23.28 -8.65 -11.01
N MET A 558 -22.36 -8.91 -11.93
CA MET A 558 -21.82 -7.91 -12.86
C MET A 558 -22.77 -7.59 -14.02
N ASP A 559 -23.78 -8.44 -14.27
CA ASP A 559 -24.83 -8.20 -15.25
C ASP A 559 -25.91 -7.24 -14.71
N HIS A 560 -25.49 -6.06 -14.26
CA HIS A 560 -26.35 -5.08 -13.60
C HIS A 560 -26.01 -3.67 -14.06
N ASN A 561 -27.02 -2.90 -14.43
CA ASN A 561 -26.90 -1.48 -14.76
C ASN A 561 -27.49 -0.63 -13.63
N PHE A 562 -26.65 0.03 -12.83
CA PHE A 562 -27.10 0.81 -11.68
C PHE A 562 -27.96 2.03 -12.03
N ASP A 563 -27.97 2.48 -13.29
CA ASP A 563 -28.83 3.58 -13.74
C ASP A 563 -30.28 3.14 -13.97
N THR A 564 -30.50 1.87 -14.37
CA THR A 564 -31.81 1.38 -14.82
C THR A 564 -32.34 0.18 -14.05
N ASP A 565 -31.49 -0.60 -13.41
CA ASP A 565 -31.84 -1.85 -12.76
C ASP A 565 -31.97 -1.59 -11.24
N PRO A 566 -33.07 -2.00 -10.58
CA PRO A 566 -33.21 -1.85 -9.13
C PRO A 566 -32.33 -2.85 -8.38
N LEU A 567 -31.81 -2.45 -7.22
CA LEU A 567 -31.08 -3.31 -6.29
C LEU A 567 -32.01 -4.30 -5.56
N GLY A 568 -33.26 -3.90 -5.39
CA GLY A 568 -34.31 -4.68 -4.75
C GLY A 568 -35.59 -3.87 -4.59
N GLN A 569 -36.46 -4.31 -3.68
CA GLN A 569 -37.69 -3.61 -3.34
C GLN A 569 -37.66 -3.21 -1.86
N ASP A 570 -38.26 -2.07 -1.53
CA ASP A 570 -38.46 -1.65 -0.15
C ASP A 570 -39.61 -2.42 0.53
N SER A 571 -39.85 -2.13 1.81
CA SER A 571 -40.94 -2.75 2.59
C SER A 571 -42.34 -2.51 2.00
N ASN A 572 -42.51 -1.52 1.13
CA ASN A 572 -43.76 -1.19 0.45
C ASN A 572 -43.82 -1.76 -0.97
N GLY A 573 -42.80 -2.51 -1.41
CA GLY A 573 -42.69 -3.07 -2.75
C GLY A 573 -42.16 -2.10 -3.81
N ASN A 574 -41.70 -0.89 -3.44
CA ASN A 574 -41.16 0.06 -4.41
C ASN A 574 -39.74 -0.34 -4.83
N PRO A 575 -39.38 -0.21 -6.12
CA PRO A 575 -38.01 -0.44 -6.55
C PRO A 575 -37.04 0.55 -5.89
N VAL A 576 -35.91 0.04 -5.40
CA VAL A 576 -34.82 0.83 -4.82
C VAL A 576 -33.62 0.80 -5.76
N PHE A 577 -33.19 1.97 -6.22
CA PHE A 577 -32.05 2.16 -7.12
C PHE A 577 -30.81 2.62 -6.36
N LEU A 578 -29.63 2.53 -6.98
CA LEU A 578 -28.38 2.97 -6.36
C LEU A 578 -28.45 4.45 -5.93
N LYS A 579 -28.99 5.31 -6.79
CA LYS A 579 -29.18 6.75 -6.51
C LYS A 579 -30.02 7.05 -5.27
N ASP A 580 -30.90 6.13 -4.87
CA ASP A 580 -31.79 6.33 -3.71
C ASP A 580 -31.05 6.09 -2.38
N ILE A 581 -29.92 5.38 -2.43
CA ILE A 581 -29.13 4.99 -1.25
C ILE A 581 -27.68 5.49 -1.31
N TRP A 582 -27.26 6.16 -2.39
CA TRP A 582 -25.92 6.71 -2.50
C TRP A 582 -25.75 7.91 -1.56
N PRO A 583 -24.73 7.92 -0.69
CA PRO A 583 -24.52 9.03 0.23
C PRO A 583 -24.00 10.28 -0.48
N THR A 584 -24.43 11.45 -0.03
CA THR A 584 -23.91 12.72 -0.55
C THR A 584 -22.56 13.07 0.08
N PRO A 585 -21.73 13.91 -0.57
CA PRO A 585 -20.47 14.37 0.02
C PRO A 585 -20.66 15.07 1.37
N SER A 586 -21.75 15.81 1.57
CA SER A 586 -22.05 16.47 2.84
C SER A 586 -22.43 15.49 3.95
N GLU A 587 -23.17 14.42 3.65
CA GLU A 587 -23.46 13.35 4.60
C GLU A 587 -22.17 12.64 5.06
N ILE A 588 -21.26 12.34 4.12
CA ILE A 588 -19.96 11.73 4.42
C ILE A 588 -19.12 12.65 5.31
N GLN A 589 -18.97 13.92 4.92
CA GLN A 589 -18.15 14.88 5.68
C GLN A 589 -18.69 15.09 7.10
N ALA A 590 -20.02 15.19 7.27
CA ALA A 590 -20.62 15.35 8.59
C ALA A 590 -20.32 14.17 9.54
N VAL A 591 -20.28 12.95 9.01
CA VAL A 591 -19.89 11.77 9.82
C VAL A 591 -18.39 11.78 10.10
N ILE A 592 -17.54 12.14 9.13
CA ILE A 592 -16.09 12.28 9.36
C ILE A 592 -15.81 13.27 10.50
N ASP A 593 -16.39 14.47 10.43
CA ASP A 593 -16.15 15.55 11.39
C ASP A 593 -16.60 15.18 12.82
N SER A 594 -17.65 14.35 12.94
CA SER A 594 -18.20 13.93 14.24
C SER A 594 -17.58 12.66 14.79
N SER A 595 -17.08 11.77 13.94
CA SER A 595 -16.56 10.46 14.35
C SER A 595 -15.04 10.41 14.45
N ILE A 596 -14.28 11.09 13.60
CA ILE A 596 -12.82 10.93 13.54
C ILE A 596 -12.12 12.02 14.36
N SER A 597 -11.23 11.62 15.25
CA SER A 597 -10.44 12.55 16.07
C SER A 597 -9.00 12.10 16.28
N SER A 598 -8.13 13.06 16.60
CA SER A 598 -6.70 12.82 16.90
C SER A 598 -6.48 11.87 18.08
N ASP A 599 -7.40 11.88 19.04
CA ASP A 599 -7.37 10.97 20.19
C ASP A 599 -7.50 9.50 19.77
N MET A 600 -8.23 9.19 18.69
CA MET A 600 -8.34 7.81 18.19
C MET A 600 -6.98 7.28 17.75
N PHE A 601 -6.27 8.05 16.92
CA PHE A 601 -4.93 7.70 16.46
C PHE A 601 -3.96 7.60 17.63
N THR A 602 -3.97 8.58 18.53
CA THR A 602 -3.07 8.59 19.69
C THR A 602 -3.29 7.37 20.58
N LYS A 603 -4.55 6.99 20.84
CA LYS A 603 -4.92 5.82 21.65
C LYS A 603 -4.53 4.51 20.95
N ASP A 604 -4.93 4.32 19.70
CA ASP A 604 -4.75 3.05 18.99
C ASP A 604 -3.28 2.76 18.68
N TYR A 605 -2.49 3.80 18.43
CA TYR A 605 -1.06 3.66 18.15
C TYR A 605 -0.15 3.72 19.38
N ALA A 606 -0.67 4.02 20.58
CA ALA A 606 0.14 4.04 21.81
C ALA A 606 0.79 2.68 22.13
N SER A 607 0.12 1.58 21.77
CA SER A 607 0.54 0.19 22.04
C SER A 607 0.88 -0.59 20.77
N VAL A 608 1.16 0.11 19.65
CA VAL A 608 1.32 -0.50 18.32
C VAL A 608 2.40 -1.60 18.25
N PHE A 609 3.41 -1.58 19.13
CA PHE A 609 4.48 -2.58 19.17
C PHE A 609 4.29 -3.66 20.26
N GLU A 610 3.29 -3.54 21.14
CA GLU A 610 3.14 -4.42 22.30
C GLU A 610 2.55 -5.79 21.94
N GLY A 611 1.60 -5.80 21.00
CA GLY A 611 0.87 -7.00 20.57
C GLY A 611 -0.14 -7.51 21.59
N ASP A 612 -0.94 -8.48 21.16
CA ASP A 612 -1.92 -9.12 22.04
C ASP A 612 -1.27 -10.19 22.94
N HIS A 613 -2.09 -10.82 23.79
CA HIS A 613 -1.62 -11.88 24.68
C HIS A 613 -1.00 -13.08 23.93
N ARG A 614 -1.41 -13.36 22.69
CA ARG A 614 -0.84 -14.44 21.86
C ARG A 614 0.58 -14.08 21.44
N TRP A 615 0.78 -12.86 20.92
CA TRP A 615 2.13 -12.35 20.58
C TRP A 615 3.06 -12.37 21.80
N GLN A 616 2.58 -11.86 22.94
CA GLN A 616 3.39 -11.73 24.15
C GLN A 616 3.79 -13.09 24.76
N SER A 617 2.96 -14.12 24.58
CA SER A 617 3.18 -15.47 25.12
C SER A 617 4.06 -16.38 24.26
N LEU A 618 4.45 -15.97 23.04
CA LEU A 618 5.34 -16.75 22.19
C LEU A 618 6.70 -17.00 22.87
N SER A 619 7.16 -18.25 22.93
CA SER A 619 8.51 -18.54 23.41
C SER A 619 9.56 -17.99 22.43
N THR A 620 10.30 -16.96 22.82
CA THR A 620 11.31 -16.32 21.98
C THR A 620 12.71 -16.84 22.32
N PRO A 621 13.46 -17.40 21.36
CA PRO A 621 14.87 -17.71 21.55
C PRO A 621 15.68 -16.48 21.96
N THR A 622 16.76 -16.68 22.71
CA THR A 622 17.68 -15.59 23.12
C THR A 622 19.03 -15.74 22.44
N GLY A 623 19.69 -14.63 22.13
CA GLY A 623 21.05 -14.62 21.61
C GLY A 623 21.19 -13.89 20.28
N LYS A 624 22.43 -13.58 19.90
CA LYS A 624 22.75 -12.82 18.67
C LYS A 624 22.76 -13.68 17.41
N VAL A 625 22.94 -14.99 17.55
CA VAL A 625 22.89 -15.98 16.46
C VAL A 625 21.62 -16.80 16.64
N PHE A 626 20.93 -17.08 15.55
CA PHE A 626 19.69 -17.85 15.59
C PHE A 626 19.99 -19.35 15.74
N GLU A 627 19.26 -20.04 16.60
CA GLU A 627 19.36 -21.49 16.73
C GLU A 627 18.39 -22.14 15.73
N TRP A 628 18.92 -22.66 14.63
CA TRP A 628 18.12 -23.32 13.59
C TRP A 628 17.57 -24.66 14.09
N ASP A 629 16.26 -24.85 13.93
CA ASP A 629 15.61 -26.15 14.14
C ASP A 629 15.74 -27.01 12.87
N ALA A 630 16.34 -28.20 12.99
CA ALA A 630 16.53 -29.11 11.87
C ALA A 630 15.22 -29.69 11.32
N GLU A 631 14.18 -29.77 12.16
CA GLU A 631 12.85 -30.24 11.77
C GLU A 631 11.97 -29.11 11.19
N SER A 632 12.46 -27.85 11.22
CA SER A 632 11.74 -26.72 10.65
C SER A 632 11.47 -26.89 9.16
N THR A 633 10.21 -26.72 8.79
CA THR A 633 9.78 -26.61 7.39
C THR A 633 9.60 -25.15 6.95
N TYR A 634 9.66 -24.17 7.86
CA TYR A 634 9.42 -22.75 7.58
C TYR A 634 10.69 -21.90 7.59
N VAL A 635 11.54 -22.04 8.61
CA VAL A 635 12.74 -21.21 8.85
C VAL A 635 13.98 -22.08 8.78
N ARG A 636 14.63 -22.09 7.61
CA ARG A 636 15.80 -22.92 7.35
C ARG A 636 17.00 -22.08 6.96
N LYS A 637 18.19 -22.51 7.38
CA LYS A 637 19.46 -21.89 6.98
C LYS A 637 19.65 -22.05 5.47
N PRO A 638 19.71 -20.96 4.68
CA PRO A 638 20.03 -21.02 3.27
C PRO A 638 21.53 -21.31 3.06
N PRO A 639 21.91 -21.95 1.94
CA PRO A 639 23.30 -22.36 1.66
C PRO A 639 24.16 -21.23 1.07
N TYR A 640 23.70 -19.97 1.11
CA TYR A 640 24.31 -18.87 0.34
C TYR A 640 25.79 -18.63 0.64
N PHE A 641 26.19 -18.84 1.89
CA PHE A 641 27.55 -18.56 2.37
C PHE A 641 28.39 -19.83 2.58
N ASP A 642 27.88 -21.01 2.15
CA ASP A 642 28.58 -22.28 2.32
C ASP A 642 29.92 -22.27 1.58
N GLY A 643 31.01 -22.42 2.34
CA GLY A 643 32.37 -22.39 1.80
C GLY A 643 32.81 -21.02 1.28
N MET A 644 32.14 -19.93 1.66
CA MET A 644 32.51 -18.57 1.27
C MET A 644 33.94 -18.25 1.74
N PRO A 645 34.89 -17.93 0.84
CA PRO A 645 36.24 -17.58 1.24
C PRO A 645 36.30 -16.16 1.80
N ARG A 646 37.24 -15.91 2.72
CA ARG A 646 37.51 -14.56 3.26
C ARG A 646 37.85 -13.54 2.17
N ASN A 647 38.52 -13.99 1.11
CA ASN A 647 38.86 -13.17 -0.05
C ASN A 647 38.02 -13.63 -1.24
N PRO A 648 37.18 -12.75 -1.83
CA PRO A 648 36.38 -13.08 -3.01
C PRO A 648 37.24 -13.57 -4.17
N LYS A 649 36.74 -14.55 -4.92
CA LYS A 649 37.35 -14.97 -6.19
C LYS A 649 36.89 -14.04 -7.31
N PRO A 650 37.74 -13.80 -8.33
CA PRO A 650 37.32 -13.04 -9.51
C PRO A 650 36.11 -13.69 -10.21
N VAL A 651 35.19 -12.87 -10.71
CA VAL A 651 34.10 -13.32 -11.60
C VAL A 651 34.71 -13.74 -12.94
N THR A 652 34.24 -14.85 -13.50
CA THR A 652 34.70 -15.41 -14.78
C THR A 652 33.52 -15.75 -15.68
N ASP A 653 33.76 -15.83 -16.99
CA ASP A 653 32.73 -16.17 -17.98
C ASP A 653 32.08 -17.54 -17.71
N ILE A 654 30.76 -17.61 -17.88
CA ILE A 654 30.00 -18.86 -17.82
C ILE A 654 30.04 -19.53 -19.19
N SER A 655 30.68 -20.69 -19.29
CA SER A 655 30.78 -21.47 -20.53
C SER A 655 29.86 -22.69 -20.53
N GLY A 656 29.16 -22.95 -21.64
CA GLY A 656 28.33 -24.17 -21.80
C GLY A 656 26.99 -24.17 -21.05
N ALA A 657 26.48 -23.00 -20.67
CA ALA A 657 25.17 -22.88 -20.02
C ALA A 657 24.04 -23.41 -20.92
N ARG A 658 23.07 -24.10 -20.32
CA ARG A 658 21.84 -24.54 -21.00
C ARG A 658 20.72 -23.55 -20.71
N VAL A 659 19.86 -23.31 -21.69
CA VAL A 659 18.65 -22.49 -21.51
C VAL A 659 17.64 -23.30 -20.69
N LEU A 660 17.30 -22.82 -19.50
CA LEU A 660 16.32 -23.49 -18.60
C LEU A 660 14.87 -23.27 -19.06
N ALA A 661 14.55 -22.05 -19.49
CA ALA A 661 13.23 -21.68 -19.99
C ALA A 661 13.33 -20.58 -21.07
N ILE A 662 12.40 -20.59 -22.02
CA ILE A 662 12.18 -19.51 -23.00
C ILE A 662 10.78 -18.97 -22.72
N LEU A 663 10.70 -17.72 -22.26
CA LEU A 663 9.45 -17.10 -21.80
C LEU A 663 9.02 -15.98 -22.77
N GLY A 664 7.71 -15.69 -22.79
CA GLY A 664 7.14 -14.56 -23.53
C GLY A 664 7.06 -13.28 -22.69
N ASP A 665 6.21 -12.34 -23.09
CA ASP A 665 6.04 -11.06 -22.41
C ASP A 665 5.17 -11.17 -21.14
N SER A 666 5.32 -10.18 -20.24
CA SER A 666 4.47 -10.00 -19.04
C SER A 666 4.49 -11.17 -18.04
N VAL A 667 5.63 -11.85 -17.92
CA VAL A 667 5.87 -12.79 -16.82
C VAL A 667 5.92 -12.00 -15.52
N THR A 668 4.95 -12.22 -14.65
CA THR A 668 4.94 -11.61 -13.31
C THR A 668 5.87 -12.37 -12.37
N THR A 669 6.48 -11.65 -11.42
CA THR A 669 7.07 -12.26 -10.21
C THR A 669 6.01 -13.01 -9.42
#